data_AF-A0AAV5T041-F1
#
_entry.id   AF-A0AAV5T041-F1
#
_cell.length_a   1.000
_cell.length_b   1.000
_cell.length_c   1.000
_cell.angle_alpha   90.00
_cell.angle_beta   90.00
_cell.angle_gamma   90.00
#
_symmetry.space_group_name_H-M   'P 1'
#
loop_
_entity.id
_entity.type
_entity.pdbx_description
1 polymer ?
#
loop_
_entity_poly.entity_id
_entity_poly.type
_entity_poly.pdbx_seq_one_letter_code
_entity_poly.pdbx_strand_id
1 'polypeptide(L)'
;MPQYKLTYFDLRGRGEPIRMMFGIAGVPLEDNRLQMQIEEWPGMKKNFPFEALPVLEVDGVQVAQTLAILRYIARETGYAGSDNLTAALADSLCDQYADFITAFSPWHFVNSGYAPGDEPALYESTYLPAKAKNFAFFEAALEKSTTGWYANTPELTHVDVCIAAGLEMLKSLDKNSEKLFEGFPKMEEHYKKYEIISYCISDMPHYKLTYFDLRAKGEPIRMMFAIAGVPLEETRVTEEEWLEIKKNFPFEALPVLEVDGVQVAQTLAILRYIARETGFACSDNLTAALADALCGQYEDFFAAFYPWLAVNAGYIPGDEVSPALYESTYLPAKAKNFPFFEAALEKSSTGWYANTPEQTQVDCHIAAGLEMLKSLDKNSDKLFEGFPKMEAHYKKFFAHPKLQKYLEERPDAAGEPIRMMFAIAGIPLEETRVQMDKWLDIKKSTTYSSLPLRCSTPVAQTLAILRYIARDTGYAGSDNLTAAQADSLADQYADFYSAFRPWHLVNAGYAPVFTEYLQDALYESIYLPAKAKHFPYFEAALQKSTTGWYANTPELTHADVYISTGLEWLRRLDKNAEKLFDGLPLIEANYKKFFAHPKLQNGEPCRMMFAIAGIKYEDKRIQLDEMAELKPQTPFGCLPMLEVDGVKLAQTLAILRYIARETGYGGPDNLSAAIGDALADQYADFVTSLQNWLVVTAGYVQADEDALYQSLYAPAKAKNFPFFEAALKKSTTGWYANTPELTHVDVFIAASLEWLIRLDKNGDKLFEGYPLMEAHYKKFFALPAIEKHVAERPAARY
;
A
#
# COMPACT_ATOMS: atom_id res chain seq x y z
N MET A 1 -13.11 -26.71 -6.43
CA MET A 1 -12.10 -27.74 -6.80
C MET A 1 -12.37 -29.06 -6.08
N PRO A 2 -11.91 -30.22 -6.59
CA PRO A 2 -11.89 -31.45 -5.82
C PRO A 2 -11.09 -31.26 -4.53
N GLN A 3 -11.58 -31.78 -3.42
CA GLN A 3 -10.83 -31.83 -2.16
C GLN A 3 -9.89 -33.03 -2.19
N TYR A 4 -8.60 -32.78 -2.04
CA TYR A 4 -7.55 -33.81 -2.03
C TYR A 4 -7.05 -34.06 -0.61
N LYS A 5 -7.07 -35.32 -0.19
CA LYS A 5 -6.45 -35.78 1.07
C LYS A 5 -5.55 -36.97 0.82
N LEU A 6 -4.25 -36.80 1.05
CA LEU A 6 -3.28 -37.89 1.02
C LEU A 6 -3.14 -38.48 2.42
N THR A 7 -3.43 -39.77 2.57
CA THR A 7 -3.08 -40.52 3.78
C THR A 7 -1.82 -41.35 3.51
N TYR A 8 -0.77 -41.10 4.30
CA TYR A 8 0.48 -41.85 4.25
C TYR A 8 1.20 -41.80 5.60
N PHE A 9 2.24 -42.61 5.78
CA PHE A 9 3.10 -42.52 6.96
C PHE A 9 3.83 -41.17 7.02
N ASP A 10 4.21 -40.75 8.23
CA ASP A 10 5.06 -39.59 8.47
C ASP A 10 6.54 -39.87 8.12
N LEU A 11 6.77 -40.22 6.86
CA LEU A 11 8.06 -40.42 6.22
C LEU A 11 7.91 -40.13 4.73
N ARG A 12 9.03 -39.97 4.02
CA ARG A 12 9.04 -39.70 2.57
C ARG A 12 8.48 -40.89 1.78
N GLY A 13 9.29 -41.94 1.63
CA GLY A 13 8.91 -43.23 1.05
C GLY A 13 8.02 -43.13 -0.20
N ARG A 14 6.96 -43.94 -0.22
CA ARG A 14 6.02 -44.05 -1.34
C ARG A 14 5.04 -42.88 -1.46
N GLY A 15 4.92 -42.04 -0.43
CA GLY A 15 4.06 -40.86 -0.41
C GLY A 15 4.72 -39.60 -0.95
N GLU A 16 6.05 -39.53 -0.88
CA GLU A 16 6.80 -38.33 -1.28
C GLU A 16 6.59 -37.88 -2.72
N PRO A 17 6.69 -38.73 -3.75
CA PRO A 17 6.48 -38.24 -5.11
C PRO A 17 5.07 -37.66 -5.31
N ILE A 18 4.07 -38.11 -4.54
CA ILE A 18 2.71 -37.57 -4.57
C ILE A 18 2.70 -36.15 -3.98
N ARG A 19 3.28 -35.96 -2.79
CA ARG A 19 3.41 -34.63 -2.16
C ARG A 19 4.11 -33.65 -3.09
N MET A 20 5.21 -34.09 -3.69
CA MET A 20 6.00 -33.28 -4.61
C MET A 20 5.21 -32.93 -5.87
N MET A 21 4.42 -33.85 -6.42
CA MET A 21 3.58 -33.56 -7.57
C MET A 21 2.50 -32.51 -7.26
N PHE A 22 1.87 -32.58 -6.07
CA PHE A 22 0.93 -31.54 -5.63
C PHE A 22 1.60 -30.17 -5.45
N GLY A 23 2.80 -30.15 -4.86
CA GLY A 23 3.60 -28.93 -4.70
C GLY A 23 4.00 -28.31 -6.04
N ILE A 24 4.52 -29.12 -6.97
CA ILE A 24 4.87 -28.69 -8.34
C ILE A 24 3.63 -28.17 -9.08
N ALA A 25 2.48 -28.81 -8.90
CA ALA A 25 1.24 -28.40 -9.54
C ALA A 25 0.56 -27.18 -8.90
N GLY A 26 1.03 -26.72 -7.73
CA GLY A 26 0.36 -25.65 -6.98
C GLY A 26 -1.05 -26.03 -6.53
N VAL A 27 -1.33 -27.32 -6.31
CA VAL A 27 -2.65 -27.82 -5.91
C VAL A 27 -2.65 -28.09 -4.41
N PRO A 28 -3.58 -27.48 -3.63
CA PRO A 28 -3.69 -27.73 -2.19
C PRO A 28 -3.93 -29.21 -1.87
N LEU A 29 -3.25 -29.71 -0.84
CA LEU A 29 -3.33 -31.09 -0.37
C LEU A 29 -3.49 -31.15 1.14
N GLU A 30 -4.52 -31.83 1.64
CA GLU A 30 -4.56 -32.27 3.03
C GLU A 30 -3.61 -33.48 3.21
N ASP A 31 -2.43 -33.27 3.80
CA ASP A 31 -1.43 -34.32 4.07
C ASP A 31 -1.69 -34.97 5.44
N ASN A 32 -2.53 -36.00 5.46
CA ASN A 32 -2.86 -36.77 6.65
C ASN A 32 -1.76 -37.80 6.98
N ARG A 33 -0.86 -37.41 7.89
CA ARG A 33 0.33 -38.19 8.26
C ARG A 33 0.08 -39.12 9.43
N LEU A 34 0.21 -40.42 9.18
CA LEU A 34 0.12 -41.45 10.19
C LEU A 34 1.49 -41.71 10.82
N GLN A 35 1.55 -41.68 12.16
CA GLN A 35 2.74 -42.15 12.87
C GLN A 35 2.89 -43.66 12.65
N MET A 36 4.11 -44.10 12.33
CA MET A 36 4.38 -45.52 12.09
C MET A 36 4.34 -46.29 13.41
N GLN A 37 3.22 -46.98 13.65
CA GLN A 37 3.02 -47.86 14.81
C GLN A 37 2.95 -49.31 14.31
N ILE A 38 4.08 -50.03 14.38
CA ILE A 38 4.25 -51.36 13.78
C ILE A 38 3.24 -52.36 14.36
N GLU A 39 2.93 -52.24 15.64
CA GLU A 39 2.02 -53.12 16.38
C GLU A 39 0.55 -52.88 16.00
N GLU A 40 0.18 -51.65 15.66
CA GLU A 40 -1.20 -51.26 15.32
C GLU A 40 -1.50 -51.38 13.83
N TRP A 41 -0.46 -51.35 12.98
CA TRP A 41 -0.58 -51.38 11.52
C TRP A 41 -1.41 -52.57 10.98
N PRO A 42 -1.27 -53.82 11.48
CA PRO A 42 -2.08 -54.95 11.00
C PRO A 42 -3.59 -54.77 11.18
N GLY A 43 -4.01 -54.01 12.19
CA GLY A 43 -5.41 -53.64 12.42
C GLY A 43 -5.83 -52.47 11.53
N MET A 44 -5.03 -51.41 11.54
CA MET A 44 -5.31 -50.16 10.82
C MET A 44 -5.40 -50.34 9.30
N LYS A 45 -4.54 -51.18 8.71
CA LYS A 45 -4.47 -51.34 7.24
C LYS A 45 -5.77 -51.83 6.61
N LYS A 46 -6.62 -52.53 7.38
CA LYS A 46 -7.93 -53.03 6.92
C LYS A 46 -8.90 -51.91 6.51
N ASN A 47 -8.65 -50.68 6.94
CA ASN A 47 -9.46 -49.50 6.61
C ASN A 47 -9.09 -48.87 5.26
N PHE A 48 -8.05 -49.36 4.58
CA PHE A 48 -7.54 -48.78 3.34
C PHE A 48 -7.69 -49.75 2.16
N PRO A 49 -7.92 -49.26 0.93
CA PRO A 49 -7.96 -50.09 -0.26
C PRO A 49 -6.67 -50.90 -0.42
N PHE A 50 -6.83 -52.18 -0.76
CA PHE A 50 -5.72 -53.15 -0.90
C PHE A 50 -4.88 -53.35 0.38
N GLU A 51 -5.38 -52.92 1.54
CA GLU A 51 -4.65 -52.93 2.81
C GLU A 51 -3.27 -52.25 2.74
N ALA A 52 -3.16 -51.18 1.94
CA ALA A 52 -1.90 -50.53 1.63
C ALA A 52 -2.04 -49.00 1.64
N LEU A 53 -0.90 -48.34 1.82
CA LEU A 53 -0.72 -46.90 1.67
C LEU A 53 0.38 -46.65 0.62
N PRO A 54 0.38 -45.49 -0.08
CA PRO A 54 -0.50 -44.33 0.09
C PRO A 54 -1.92 -44.51 -0.47
N VAL A 55 -2.84 -43.70 0.05
CA VAL A 55 -4.22 -43.51 -0.45
C VAL A 55 -4.48 -42.02 -0.62
N LEU A 56 -4.89 -41.61 -1.81
CA LEU A 56 -5.42 -40.29 -2.10
C LEU A 56 -6.95 -40.37 -2.08
N GLU A 57 -7.60 -39.54 -1.28
CA GLU A 57 -9.04 -39.33 -1.32
C GLU A 57 -9.34 -38.07 -2.15
N VAL A 58 -10.26 -38.21 -3.11
CA VAL A 58 -10.73 -37.16 -4.02
C VAL A 58 -12.24 -37.07 -3.88
N ASP A 59 -12.74 -36.01 -3.22
CA ASP A 59 -14.18 -35.83 -2.95
C ASP A 59 -14.85 -37.08 -2.34
N GLY A 60 -14.16 -37.72 -1.39
CA GLY A 60 -14.61 -38.95 -0.73
C GLY A 60 -14.35 -40.25 -1.50
N VAL A 61 -13.80 -40.19 -2.72
CA VAL A 61 -13.41 -41.38 -3.51
C VAL A 61 -11.94 -41.71 -3.28
N GLN A 62 -11.66 -42.95 -2.87
CA GLN A 62 -10.29 -43.39 -2.57
C GLN A 62 -9.58 -44.00 -3.78
N VAL A 63 -8.39 -43.48 -4.07
CA VAL A 63 -7.43 -43.99 -5.07
C VAL A 63 -6.18 -44.46 -4.32
N ALA A 64 -5.82 -45.73 -4.47
CA ALA A 64 -4.63 -46.30 -3.85
C ALA A 64 -3.55 -46.61 -4.90
N GLN A 65 -2.32 -46.85 -4.42
CA GLN A 65 -1.09 -47.08 -5.21
C GLN A 65 -0.42 -45.81 -5.73
N THR A 66 0.87 -45.63 -5.40
CA THR A 66 1.66 -44.44 -5.75
C THR A 66 1.60 -44.08 -7.23
N LEU A 67 1.85 -45.03 -8.13
CA LEU A 67 1.88 -44.73 -9.56
C LEU A 67 0.50 -44.42 -10.13
N ALA A 68 -0.56 -45.03 -9.62
CA ALA A 68 -1.92 -44.72 -10.04
C ALA A 68 -2.32 -43.30 -9.61
N ILE A 69 -1.97 -42.92 -8.38
CA ILE A 69 -2.20 -41.58 -7.83
C ILE A 69 -1.41 -40.53 -8.63
N LEU A 70 -0.12 -40.77 -8.89
CA LEU A 70 0.72 -39.87 -9.68
C LEU A 70 0.16 -39.63 -11.08
N ARG A 71 -0.25 -40.70 -11.78
CA ARG A 71 -0.86 -40.62 -13.11
C ARG A 71 -2.14 -39.80 -13.11
N TYR A 72 -2.97 -40.03 -12.10
CA TYR A 72 -4.21 -39.28 -11.94
C TYR A 72 -3.91 -37.80 -11.79
N ILE A 73 -3.07 -37.41 -10.83
CA ILE A 73 -2.71 -36.01 -10.59
C ILE A 73 -2.09 -35.38 -11.82
N ALA A 74 -1.13 -36.06 -12.47
CA ALA A 74 -0.46 -35.57 -13.66
C ALA A 74 -1.42 -35.26 -14.81
N ARG A 75 -2.47 -36.06 -14.99
CA ARG A 75 -3.51 -35.81 -16.00
C ARG A 75 -4.39 -34.62 -15.63
N GLU A 76 -4.77 -34.49 -14.36
CA GLU A 76 -5.59 -33.36 -13.86
C GLU A 76 -4.83 -32.03 -13.91
N THR A 77 -3.50 -32.07 -13.78
CA THR A 77 -2.66 -30.87 -13.62
C THR A 77 -1.81 -30.53 -14.85
N GLY A 78 -1.90 -31.33 -15.92
CA GLY A 78 -1.17 -31.10 -17.17
C GLY A 78 0.26 -31.67 -17.21
N TYR A 79 0.74 -32.30 -16.13
CA TYR A 79 2.08 -32.89 -16.04
C TYR A 79 2.21 -34.32 -16.60
N ALA A 80 1.17 -34.83 -17.28
CA ALA A 80 1.25 -36.12 -17.98
C ALA A 80 1.90 -36.00 -19.38
N GLY A 81 2.14 -34.79 -19.88
CA GLY A 81 2.57 -34.53 -21.25
C GLY A 81 1.41 -34.16 -22.19
N SER A 82 1.74 -33.68 -23.39
CA SER A 82 0.78 -33.07 -24.33
C SER A 82 -0.16 -34.05 -25.04
N ASP A 83 0.17 -35.34 -25.04
CA ASP A 83 -0.56 -36.37 -25.77
C ASP A 83 -0.43 -37.75 -25.11
N ASN A 84 -1.27 -38.68 -25.55
CA ASN A 84 -1.36 -40.03 -24.98
C ASN A 84 -0.07 -40.85 -25.14
N LEU A 85 0.70 -40.63 -26.22
CA LEU A 85 1.95 -41.38 -26.44
C LEU A 85 3.01 -40.88 -25.47
N THR A 86 3.13 -39.56 -25.31
CA THR A 86 4.02 -38.94 -24.32
C THR A 86 3.69 -39.40 -22.90
N ALA A 87 2.40 -39.41 -22.53
CA ALA A 87 1.96 -39.90 -21.24
C ALA A 87 2.27 -41.39 -21.03
N ALA A 88 2.07 -42.23 -22.06
CA ALA A 88 2.41 -43.65 -22.00
C ALA A 88 3.92 -43.89 -21.86
N LEU A 89 4.76 -43.05 -22.50
CA LEU A 89 6.21 -43.12 -22.35
C LEU A 89 6.63 -42.79 -20.91
N ALA A 90 6.11 -41.70 -20.33
CA ALA A 90 6.33 -41.35 -18.93
C ALA A 90 5.86 -42.49 -17.99
N ASP A 91 4.67 -43.03 -18.23
CA ASP A 91 4.11 -44.15 -17.45
C ASP A 91 5.02 -45.39 -17.48
N SER A 92 5.57 -45.73 -18.65
CA SER A 92 6.44 -46.90 -18.79
C SER A 92 7.75 -46.77 -18.01
N LEU A 93 8.30 -45.56 -17.93
CA LEU A 93 9.52 -45.28 -17.17
C LEU A 93 9.24 -45.25 -15.66
N CYS A 94 8.08 -44.77 -15.22
CA CYS A 94 7.62 -44.93 -13.83
C CYS A 94 7.51 -46.41 -13.43
N ASP A 95 6.94 -47.24 -14.31
CA ASP A 95 6.81 -48.68 -14.06
C ASP A 95 8.19 -49.35 -14.00
N GLN A 96 9.12 -48.98 -14.90
CA GLN A 96 10.51 -49.46 -14.85
C GLN A 96 11.21 -49.05 -13.55
N TYR A 97 10.90 -47.86 -13.01
CA TYR A 97 11.39 -47.42 -11.71
C TYR A 97 10.80 -48.25 -10.55
N ALA A 98 9.52 -48.62 -10.61
CA ALA A 98 8.95 -49.54 -9.62
C ALA A 98 9.58 -50.94 -9.66
N ASP A 99 9.93 -51.44 -10.84
CA ASP A 99 10.68 -52.70 -10.99
C ASP A 99 12.08 -52.59 -10.38
N PHE A 100 12.75 -51.45 -10.55
CA PHE A 100 14.02 -51.17 -9.90
C PHE A 100 13.92 -51.22 -8.37
N ILE A 101 12.92 -50.54 -7.78
CA ILE A 101 12.68 -50.57 -6.32
C ILE A 101 12.45 -51.99 -5.81
N THR A 102 11.66 -52.77 -6.55
CA THR A 102 11.40 -54.19 -6.23
C THR A 102 12.70 -55.00 -6.25
N ALA A 103 13.57 -54.77 -7.24
CA ALA A 103 14.78 -55.55 -7.43
C ALA A 103 15.79 -55.41 -6.28
N PHE A 104 15.88 -54.25 -5.63
CA PHE A 104 16.75 -54.05 -4.47
C PHE A 104 16.02 -54.10 -3.12
N SER A 105 14.71 -54.39 -3.10
CA SER A 105 13.93 -54.37 -1.87
C SER A 105 14.53 -55.21 -0.74
N PRO A 106 15.12 -56.41 -0.97
CA PRO A 106 15.76 -57.18 0.11
C PRO A 106 16.85 -56.39 0.84
N TRP A 107 17.74 -55.70 0.11
CA TRP A 107 18.74 -54.82 0.71
C TRP A 107 18.10 -53.66 1.46
N HIS A 108 17.13 -52.97 0.85
CA HIS A 108 16.45 -51.85 1.50
C HIS A 108 15.79 -52.22 2.83
N PHE A 109 15.04 -53.33 2.89
CA PHE A 109 14.39 -53.78 4.14
C PHE A 109 15.40 -54.08 5.24
N VAL A 110 16.56 -54.67 4.91
CA VAL A 110 17.61 -54.96 5.89
C VAL A 110 18.36 -53.68 6.29
N ASN A 111 18.74 -52.84 5.34
CA ASN A 111 19.47 -51.59 5.60
C ASN A 111 18.66 -50.59 6.44
N SER A 112 17.35 -50.53 6.23
CA SER A 112 16.44 -49.67 7.01
C SER A 112 15.99 -50.31 8.34
N GLY A 113 16.49 -51.50 8.69
CA GLY A 113 16.18 -52.17 9.96
C GLY A 113 14.77 -52.79 10.03
N TYR A 114 14.08 -52.92 8.90
CA TYR A 114 12.74 -53.51 8.82
C TYR A 114 12.77 -55.05 8.76
N ALA A 115 13.91 -55.64 8.39
CA ALA A 115 14.11 -57.08 8.36
C ALA A 115 15.52 -57.45 8.86
N PRO A 116 15.69 -58.61 9.52
CA PRO A 116 17.03 -59.12 9.81
C PRO A 116 17.72 -59.61 8.52
N GLY A 117 19.04 -59.45 8.41
CA GLY A 117 19.82 -59.97 7.29
C GLY A 117 21.27 -59.50 7.27
N ASP A 118 22.03 -59.99 6.30
CA ASP A 118 23.41 -59.57 6.00
C ASP A 118 23.37 -58.42 4.97
N GLU A 119 23.40 -57.18 5.47
CA GLU A 119 23.29 -55.97 4.65
C GLU A 119 24.39 -55.88 3.57
N PRO A 120 25.69 -56.04 3.89
CA PRO A 120 26.75 -56.03 2.86
C PRO A 120 26.55 -57.07 1.77
N ALA A 121 26.14 -58.30 2.12
CA ALA A 121 25.88 -59.34 1.11
C ALA A 121 24.70 -58.99 0.19
N LEU A 122 23.64 -58.38 0.74
CA LEU A 122 22.48 -57.93 -0.03
C LEU A 122 22.78 -56.68 -0.87
N TYR A 123 23.63 -55.78 -0.40
CA TYR A 123 24.11 -54.63 -1.17
C TYR A 123 24.79 -55.10 -2.47
N GLU A 124 25.70 -56.07 -2.38
CA GLU A 124 26.43 -56.64 -3.51
C GLU A 124 25.54 -57.51 -4.43
N SER A 125 24.65 -58.34 -3.86
CA SER A 125 23.88 -59.31 -4.63
C SER A 125 22.56 -58.76 -5.21
N THR A 126 22.03 -57.66 -4.66
CA THR A 126 20.74 -57.08 -5.09
C THR A 126 20.88 -55.63 -5.55
N TYR A 127 21.35 -54.72 -4.69
CA TYR A 127 21.36 -53.28 -4.98
C TYR A 127 22.31 -52.92 -6.12
N LEU A 128 23.58 -53.32 -6.07
CA LEU A 128 24.55 -52.98 -7.13
C LEU A 128 24.13 -53.50 -8.53
N PRO A 129 23.70 -54.77 -8.70
CA PRO A 129 23.21 -55.26 -9.98
C PRO A 129 21.93 -54.54 -10.43
N ALA A 130 20.99 -54.26 -9.51
CA ALA A 130 19.76 -53.56 -9.82
C ALA A 130 20.03 -52.12 -10.26
N LYS A 131 20.91 -51.40 -9.56
CA LYS A 131 21.37 -50.05 -9.90
C LYS A 131 22.02 -50.04 -11.28
N ALA A 132 23.04 -50.87 -11.50
CA ALA A 132 23.77 -50.93 -12.76
C ALA A 132 22.85 -51.20 -13.96
N LYS A 133 21.90 -52.12 -13.83
CA LYS A 133 20.93 -52.44 -14.87
C LYS A 133 19.95 -51.30 -15.13
N ASN A 134 19.32 -50.75 -14.09
CA ASN A 134 18.21 -49.82 -14.27
C ASN A 134 18.68 -48.39 -14.55
N PHE A 135 19.78 -47.95 -13.94
CA PHE A 135 20.35 -46.63 -14.24
C PHE A 135 20.78 -46.55 -15.71
N ALA A 136 21.25 -47.65 -16.31
CA ALA A 136 21.54 -47.68 -17.75
C ALA A 136 20.30 -47.42 -18.63
N PHE A 137 19.10 -47.85 -18.20
CA PHE A 137 17.86 -47.55 -18.94
C PHE A 137 17.45 -46.08 -18.81
N PHE A 138 17.56 -45.52 -17.61
CA PHE A 138 17.23 -44.13 -17.34
C PHE A 138 18.22 -43.16 -18.00
N GLU A 139 19.51 -43.47 -17.93
CA GLU A 139 20.57 -42.74 -18.63
C GLU A 139 20.31 -42.75 -20.15
N ALA A 140 20.02 -43.91 -20.74
CA ALA A 140 19.71 -44.02 -22.17
C ALA A 140 18.43 -43.27 -22.58
N ALA A 141 17.46 -43.10 -21.68
CA ALA A 141 16.28 -42.27 -21.92
C ALA A 141 16.67 -40.77 -21.96
N LEU A 142 17.51 -40.32 -21.02
CA LEU A 142 18.00 -38.94 -20.98
C LEU A 142 18.99 -38.61 -22.09
N GLU A 143 19.81 -39.56 -22.54
CA GLU A 143 20.70 -39.38 -23.71
C GLU A 143 19.92 -39.11 -25.01
N LYS A 144 18.71 -39.67 -25.13
CA LYS A 144 17.80 -39.42 -26.25
C LYS A 144 16.97 -38.15 -26.08
N SER A 145 16.96 -37.57 -24.88
CA SER A 145 16.20 -36.37 -24.56
C SER A 145 16.96 -35.13 -25.01
N THR A 146 16.27 -34.26 -25.73
CA THR A 146 16.75 -32.92 -26.13
C THR A 146 16.44 -31.85 -25.09
N THR A 147 15.50 -32.13 -24.17
CA THR A 147 15.03 -31.18 -23.15
C THR A 147 15.64 -31.45 -21.77
N GLY A 148 16.32 -32.58 -21.62
CA GLY A 148 16.86 -33.06 -20.36
C GLY A 148 15.79 -33.64 -19.42
N TRP A 149 14.55 -33.82 -19.89
CA TRP A 149 13.47 -34.51 -19.17
C TRP A 149 13.27 -35.93 -19.71
N TYR A 150 12.87 -36.87 -18.86
CA TYR A 150 12.78 -38.30 -19.22
C TYR A 150 11.81 -38.58 -20.38
N ALA A 151 10.69 -37.86 -20.44
CA ALA A 151 9.70 -37.99 -21.50
C ALA A 151 10.02 -37.16 -22.77
N ASN A 152 11.16 -36.46 -22.80
CA ASN A 152 11.55 -35.52 -23.87
C ASN A 152 10.48 -34.44 -24.17
N THR A 153 9.82 -33.97 -23.13
CA THR A 153 8.83 -32.89 -23.13
C THR A 153 9.50 -31.54 -22.85
N PRO A 154 8.89 -30.39 -23.22
CA PRO A 154 9.44 -29.07 -22.88
C PRO A 154 9.57 -28.84 -21.36
N GLU A 155 8.63 -29.39 -20.59
CA GLU A 155 8.54 -29.29 -19.13
C GLU A 155 8.65 -30.68 -18.49
N LEU A 156 8.86 -30.73 -17.18
CA LEU A 156 8.90 -32.00 -16.45
C LEU A 156 7.54 -32.71 -16.51
N THR A 157 7.57 -34.02 -16.32
CA THR A 157 6.36 -34.85 -16.19
C THR A 157 6.42 -35.68 -14.90
N HIS A 158 5.36 -36.42 -14.58
CA HIS A 158 5.31 -37.24 -13.36
C HIS A 158 6.41 -38.28 -13.25
N VAL A 159 7.03 -38.73 -14.36
CA VAL A 159 8.18 -39.63 -14.32
C VAL A 159 9.42 -38.95 -13.73
N ASP A 160 9.64 -37.66 -14.04
CA ASP A 160 10.76 -36.90 -13.53
C ASP A 160 10.67 -36.79 -12.00
N VAL A 161 9.47 -36.53 -11.48
CA VAL A 161 9.16 -36.49 -10.04
C VAL A 161 9.31 -37.87 -9.40
N CYS A 162 8.77 -38.91 -10.05
CA CYS A 162 8.82 -40.29 -9.55
C CYS A 162 10.26 -40.78 -9.36
N ILE A 163 11.11 -40.60 -10.37
CA ILE A 163 12.50 -41.05 -10.34
C ILE A 163 13.32 -40.19 -9.38
N ALA A 164 13.13 -38.86 -9.38
CA ALA A 164 13.94 -37.98 -8.55
C ALA A 164 13.64 -38.09 -7.05
N ALA A 165 12.37 -38.22 -6.64
CA ALA A 165 12.02 -38.58 -5.25
C ALA A 165 12.64 -39.92 -4.82
N GLY A 166 12.77 -40.82 -5.78
CA GLY A 166 13.46 -42.09 -5.65
C GLY A 166 14.96 -42.00 -5.41
N LEU A 167 15.64 -41.19 -6.21
CA LEU A 167 17.07 -40.93 -6.09
C LEU A 167 17.40 -40.25 -4.76
N GLU A 168 16.53 -39.37 -4.29
CA GLU A 168 16.64 -38.72 -2.98
C GLU A 168 16.56 -39.75 -1.83
N MET A 169 15.60 -40.69 -1.91
CA MET A 169 15.53 -41.81 -0.98
C MET A 169 16.84 -42.63 -1.02
N LEU A 170 17.35 -42.96 -2.20
CA LEU A 170 18.60 -43.71 -2.34
C LEU A 170 19.81 -42.99 -1.75
N LYS A 171 19.92 -41.66 -1.95
CA LYS A 171 20.98 -40.86 -1.30
C LYS A 171 20.96 -40.99 0.22
N SER A 172 19.78 -41.07 0.82
CA SER A 172 19.62 -41.24 2.26
C SER A 172 19.92 -42.65 2.76
N LEU A 173 19.78 -43.67 1.91
CA LEU A 173 19.93 -45.09 2.27
C LEU A 173 21.34 -45.61 2.00
N ASP A 174 21.96 -45.20 0.90
CA ASP A 174 23.26 -45.66 0.44
C ASP A 174 24.38 -44.86 1.11
N LYS A 175 25.23 -45.56 1.88
CA LYS A 175 26.39 -44.94 2.55
C LYS A 175 27.47 -44.45 1.58
N ASN A 176 27.43 -44.91 0.33
CA ASN A 176 28.32 -44.47 -0.75
C ASN A 176 27.59 -43.53 -1.74
N SER A 177 26.59 -42.80 -1.27
CA SER A 177 25.74 -41.94 -2.11
C SER A 177 26.50 -40.83 -2.84
N GLU A 178 27.71 -40.48 -2.41
CA GLU A 178 28.60 -39.59 -3.15
C GLU A 178 29.02 -40.15 -4.52
N LYS A 179 28.93 -41.47 -4.71
CA LYS A 179 29.16 -42.17 -5.98
C LYS A 179 27.86 -42.65 -6.62
N LEU A 180 26.71 -42.11 -6.22
CA LEU A 180 25.41 -42.56 -6.71
C LEU A 180 25.34 -42.50 -8.25
N PHE A 181 25.89 -41.45 -8.85
CA PHE A 181 25.83 -41.20 -10.29
C PHE A 181 27.11 -41.59 -11.06
N GLU A 182 28.05 -42.30 -10.44
CA GLU A 182 29.28 -42.73 -11.14
C GLU A 182 28.93 -43.60 -12.36
N GLY A 183 29.26 -43.10 -13.56
CA GLY A 183 28.91 -43.74 -14.84
C GLY A 183 27.57 -43.32 -15.46
N PHE A 184 26.82 -42.41 -14.82
CA PHE A 184 25.49 -41.95 -15.25
C PHE A 184 25.35 -40.41 -15.22
N PRO A 185 26.15 -39.68 -16.03
CA PRO A 185 26.22 -38.22 -15.98
C PRO A 185 24.91 -37.51 -16.34
N LYS A 186 24.06 -38.07 -17.20
CA LYS A 186 22.77 -37.46 -17.54
C LYS A 186 21.77 -37.57 -16.41
N MET A 187 21.74 -38.70 -15.71
CA MET A 187 20.97 -38.81 -14.47
C MET A 187 21.45 -37.81 -13.41
N GLU A 188 22.76 -37.56 -13.30
CA GLU A 188 23.28 -36.52 -12.39
C GLU A 188 22.81 -35.11 -12.77
N GLU A 189 22.84 -34.79 -14.07
CA GLU A 189 22.36 -33.50 -14.62
C GLU A 189 20.86 -33.31 -14.34
N HIS A 190 20.05 -34.34 -14.59
CA HIS A 190 18.61 -34.35 -14.29
C HIS A 190 18.34 -34.18 -12.79
N TYR A 191 19.04 -34.93 -11.96
CA TYR A 191 18.86 -34.87 -10.51
C TYR A 191 19.18 -33.49 -9.95
N LYS A 192 20.24 -32.82 -10.42
CA LYS A 192 20.56 -31.43 -10.03
C LYS A 192 19.47 -30.45 -10.43
N LYS A 193 18.87 -30.62 -11.62
CA LYS A 193 17.72 -29.81 -12.08
C LYS A 193 16.52 -29.98 -11.13
N TYR A 194 16.30 -31.18 -10.63
CA TYR A 194 15.25 -31.48 -9.66
C TYR A 194 15.55 -30.98 -8.25
N GLU A 195 16.79 -31.11 -7.76
CA GLU A 195 17.21 -30.64 -6.43
C GLU A 195 16.89 -29.16 -6.26
N ILE A 196 17.10 -28.36 -7.32
CA ILE A 196 16.69 -26.95 -7.39
C ILE A 196 15.16 -26.80 -7.25
N ILE A 197 14.36 -27.57 -8.00
CA ILE A 197 12.89 -27.51 -7.96
C ILE A 197 12.35 -27.92 -6.59
N SER A 198 12.87 -29.01 -6.01
CA SER A 198 12.44 -29.49 -4.69
C SER A 198 12.77 -28.49 -3.59
N TYR A 199 13.95 -27.87 -3.65
CA TYR A 199 14.35 -26.83 -2.72
C TYR A 199 13.40 -25.62 -2.80
N CYS A 200 13.04 -25.19 -4.01
CA CYS A 200 12.06 -24.12 -4.22
C CYS A 200 10.65 -24.44 -3.69
N ILE A 201 10.28 -25.71 -3.54
CA ILE A 201 8.95 -26.14 -3.07
C ILE A 201 8.93 -26.35 -1.55
N SER A 202 10.01 -26.85 -0.94
CA SER A 202 10.11 -26.98 0.52
C SER A 202 10.34 -25.66 1.26
N ASP A 203 10.85 -24.64 0.56
CA ASP A 203 11.07 -23.28 1.06
C ASP A 203 9.96 -22.29 0.66
N MET A 204 8.81 -22.74 0.13
CA MET A 204 7.71 -21.81 -0.17
C MET A 204 7.12 -21.25 1.14
N PRO A 205 7.11 -19.92 1.32
CA PRO A 205 6.64 -19.33 2.57
C PRO A 205 5.17 -19.66 2.82
N HIS A 206 4.83 -19.94 4.08
CA HIS A 206 3.45 -20.09 4.48
C HIS A 206 2.78 -18.72 4.61
N TYR A 207 1.77 -18.47 3.77
CA TYR A 207 1.03 -17.21 3.73
C TYR A 207 -0.31 -17.30 4.45
N LYS A 208 -0.52 -16.41 5.41
CA LYS A 208 -1.80 -16.25 6.11
C LYS A 208 -2.28 -14.79 6.10
N LEU A 209 -3.44 -14.52 5.51
CA LEU A 209 -4.08 -13.20 5.54
C LEU A 209 -5.12 -13.13 6.66
N THR A 210 -4.94 -12.18 7.59
CA THR A 210 -5.99 -11.76 8.51
C THR A 210 -6.67 -10.50 7.97
N TYR A 211 -7.97 -10.58 7.69
CA TYR A 211 -8.75 -9.43 7.22
C TYR A 211 -10.23 -9.58 7.54
N PHE A 212 -11.00 -8.49 7.41
CA PHE A 212 -12.45 -8.55 7.49
C PHE A 212 -13.06 -9.32 6.30
N ASP A 213 -14.29 -9.79 6.48
CA ASP A 213 -15.11 -10.32 5.40
C ASP A 213 -15.66 -9.21 4.47
N LEU A 214 -14.75 -8.38 3.93
CA LEU A 214 -15.04 -7.21 3.11
C LEU A 214 -14.27 -7.22 1.79
N ARG A 215 -14.88 -6.59 0.77
CA ARG A 215 -14.28 -6.33 -0.56
C ARG A 215 -13.66 -4.94 -0.63
N ALA A 216 -12.73 -4.65 0.29
CA ALA A 216 -12.06 -3.36 0.44
C ALA A 216 -10.53 -3.51 0.41
N LYS A 217 -9.80 -2.95 1.38
CA LYS A 217 -8.33 -2.90 1.44
C LYS A 217 -7.63 -4.26 1.39
N GLY A 218 -8.29 -5.36 1.79
CA GLY A 218 -7.75 -6.72 1.70
C GLY A 218 -8.09 -7.48 0.41
N GLU A 219 -9.07 -7.01 -0.37
CA GLU A 219 -9.48 -7.66 -1.62
C GLU A 219 -8.39 -7.72 -2.69
N PRO A 220 -7.61 -6.66 -2.98
CA PRO A 220 -6.56 -6.76 -3.98
C PRO A 220 -5.48 -7.79 -3.61
N ILE A 221 -5.28 -8.07 -2.31
CA ILE A 221 -4.36 -9.10 -1.82
C ILE A 221 -4.90 -10.49 -2.18
N ARG A 222 -6.17 -10.77 -1.89
CA ARG A 222 -6.83 -12.04 -2.26
C ARG A 222 -6.78 -12.28 -3.77
N MET A 223 -7.12 -11.25 -4.56
CA MET A 223 -7.09 -11.34 -6.02
C MET A 223 -5.69 -11.64 -6.55
N MET A 224 -4.64 -11.04 -5.99
CA MET A 224 -3.27 -11.30 -6.41
C MET A 224 -2.84 -12.75 -6.10
N PHE A 225 -3.14 -13.27 -4.90
CA PHE A 225 -2.88 -14.69 -4.57
C PHE A 225 -3.64 -15.65 -5.49
N ALA A 226 -4.91 -15.35 -5.77
CA ALA A 226 -5.72 -16.13 -6.70
C ALA A 226 -5.10 -16.16 -8.11
N ILE A 227 -4.68 -15.02 -8.62
CA ILE A 227 -4.01 -14.90 -9.92
C ILE A 227 -2.65 -15.62 -9.91
N ALA A 228 -1.89 -15.52 -8.82
CA ALA A 228 -0.64 -16.27 -8.64
C ALA A 228 -0.87 -17.77 -8.70
N GLY A 229 -1.99 -18.24 -8.14
CA GLY A 229 -2.19 -19.67 -7.84
C GLY A 229 -1.35 -20.12 -6.64
N VAL A 230 -1.04 -19.18 -5.75
CA VAL A 230 -0.32 -19.47 -4.49
C VAL A 230 -1.35 -19.67 -3.38
N PRO A 231 -1.28 -20.78 -2.61
CA PRO A 231 -2.18 -21.00 -1.49
C PRO A 231 -2.11 -19.87 -0.47
N LEU A 232 -3.28 -19.42 -0.01
CA LEU A 232 -3.43 -18.41 1.03
C LEU A 232 -4.31 -18.98 2.14
N GLU A 233 -3.76 -19.12 3.36
CA GLU A 233 -4.60 -19.29 4.54
C GLU A 233 -5.32 -17.96 4.81
N GLU A 234 -6.63 -17.99 5.05
CA GLU A 234 -7.38 -16.79 5.43
C GLU A 234 -7.99 -16.94 6.83
N THR A 235 -7.81 -15.91 7.66
CA THR A 235 -8.56 -15.71 8.89
C THR A 235 -9.46 -14.48 8.73
N ARG A 236 -10.77 -14.73 8.62
CA ARG A 236 -11.78 -13.67 8.54
C ARG A 236 -12.27 -13.35 9.94
N VAL A 237 -12.11 -12.10 10.36
CA VAL A 237 -12.45 -11.65 11.70
C VAL A 237 -13.71 -10.79 11.69
N THR A 238 -14.58 -10.97 12.68
CA THR A 238 -15.68 -10.03 12.94
C THR A 238 -15.16 -8.77 13.63
N GLU A 239 -16.03 -7.77 13.78
CA GLU A 239 -15.70 -6.58 14.55
C GLU A 239 -15.46 -6.90 16.03
N GLU A 240 -16.31 -7.72 16.65
CA GLU A 240 -16.15 -8.06 18.06
C GLU A 240 -14.81 -8.77 18.30
N GLU A 241 -14.48 -9.73 17.44
CA GLU A 241 -13.20 -10.42 17.46
C GLU A 241 -12.04 -9.44 17.25
N TRP A 242 -12.16 -8.54 16.26
CA TRP A 242 -11.13 -7.55 15.98
C TRP A 242 -10.86 -6.62 17.17
N LEU A 243 -11.89 -6.12 17.83
CA LEU A 243 -11.75 -5.26 19.01
C LEU A 243 -11.00 -5.95 20.15
N GLU A 244 -11.13 -7.27 20.27
CA GLU A 244 -10.42 -8.08 21.26
C GLU A 244 -8.96 -8.33 20.88
N ILE A 245 -8.67 -8.54 19.59
CA ILE A 245 -7.34 -8.98 19.13
C ILE A 245 -6.46 -7.88 18.53
N LYS A 246 -6.98 -6.69 18.20
CA LYS A 246 -6.26 -5.68 17.41
C LYS A 246 -4.88 -5.28 17.93
N LYS A 247 -4.69 -5.32 19.25
CA LYS A 247 -3.40 -5.03 19.90
C LYS A 247 -2.29 -6.04 19.56
N ASN A 248 -2.66 -7.20 19.02
CA ASN A 248 -1.72 -8.23 18.59
C ASN A 248 -1.19 -7.99 17.17
N PHE A 249 -1.77 -7.03 16.44
CA PHE A 249 -1.46 -6.78 15.03
C PHE A 249 -0.70 -5.47 14.85
N PRO A 250 0.18 -5.36 13.83
CA PRO A 250 0.92 -4.13 13.58
C PRO A 250 -0.04 -2.97 13.32
N PHE A 251 0.26 -1.84 13.94
CA PHE A 251 -0.50 -0.59 13.83
C PHE A 251 -1.94 -0.66 14.32
N GLU A 252 -2.34 -1.76 14.98
CA GLU A 252 -3.73 -2.06 15.30
C GLU A 252 -4.63 -1.87 14.06
N ALA A 253 -4.18 -2.37 12.90
CA ALA A 253 -4.85 -2.22 11.61
C ALA A 253 -4.85 -3.53 10.82
N LEU A 254 -5.82 -3.65 9.90
CA LEU A 254 -5.93 -4.73 8.91
C LEU A 254 -6.01 -4.11 7.50
N PRO A 255 -5.54 -4.79 6.44
CA PRO A 255 -5.08 -6.18 6.39
C PRO A 255 -3.68 -6.42 6.98
N VAL A 256 -3.46 -7.66 7.43
CA VAL A 256 -2.15 -8.18 7.83
C VAL A 256 -1.89 -9.51 7.13
N LEU A 257 -0.79 -9.58 6.39
CA LEU A 257 -0.24 -10.83 5.87
C LEU A 257 0.82 -11.33 6.84
N GLU A 258 0.67 -12.57 7.29
CA GLU A 258 1.69 -13.30 8.04
C GLU A 258 2.44 -14.24 7.09
N VAL A 259 3.77 -14.16 7.12
CA VAL A 259 4.70 -14.95 6.32
C VAL A 259 5.60 -15.72 7.28
N ASP A 260 5.40 -17.03 7.40
CA ASP A 260 6.16 -17.88 8.33
C ASP A 260 6.24 -17.31 9.77
N GLY A 261 5.13 -16.73 10.24
CA GLY A 261 5.01 -16.10 11.55
C GLY A 261 5.44 -14.63 11.63
N VAL A 262 5.93 -14.03 10.54
CA VAL A 262 6.29 -12.60 10.47
C VAL A 262 5.12 -11.80 9.87
N GLN A 263 4.66 -10.78 10.59
CA GLN A 263 3.51 -9.97 10.18
C GLN A 263 3.92 -8.73 9.38
N VAL A 264 3.30 -8.56 8.21
CA VAL A 264 3.37 -7.39 7.34
C VAL A 264 1.98 -6.78 7.24
N ALA A 265 1.85 -5.51 7.64
CA ALA A 265 0.61 -4.74 7.52
C ALA A 265 0.66 -3.78 6.32
N GLN A 266 -0.42 -3.04 6.08
CA GLN A 266 -0.58 -2.05 4.99
C GLN A 266 -0.75 -2.69 3.60
N THR A 267 -1.86 -2.37 2.93
CA THR A 267 -2.24 -2.99 1.65
C THR A 267 -1.16 -2.88 0.58
N LEU A 268 -0.58 -1.68 0.38
CA LEU A 268 0.41 -1.49 -0.69
C LEU A 268 1.75 -2.14 -0.38
N ALA A 269 2.18 -2.19 0.89
CA ALA A 269 3.36 -2.93 1.32
C ALA A 269 3.20 -4.43 1.07
N ILE A 270 2.05 -4.99 1.45
CA ILE A 270 1.71 -6.41 1.20
C ILE A 270 1.67 -6.72 -0.30
N LEU A 271 1.01 -5.88 -1.11
CA LEU A 271 0.94 -6.07 -2.55
C LEU A 271 2.31 -6.01 -3.23
N ARG A 272 3.17 -5.06 -2.83
CA ARG A 272 4.57 -4.98 -3.31
C ARG A 272 5.35 -6.24 -2.95
N TYR A 273 5.19 -6.73 -1.73
CA TYR A 273 5.83 -7.95 -1.26
C TYR A 273 5.40 -9.17 -2.10
N ILE A 274 4.08 -9.42 -2.19
CA ILE A 274 3.55 -10.58 -2.94
C ILE A 274 3.94 -10.49 -4.42
N ALA A 275 3.92 -9.30 -5.02
CA ALA A 275 4.35 -9.14 -6.40
C ALA A 275 5.80 -9.60 -6.61
N ARG A 276 6.71 -9.32 -5.67
CA ARG A 276 8.10 -9.78 -5.73
C ARG A 276 8.23 -11.29 -5.52
N GLU A 277 7.44 -11.87 -4.61
CA GLU A 277 7.46 -13.31 -4.32
C GLU A 277 6.82 -14.18 -5.41
N THR A 278 5.85 -13.62 -6.15
CA THR A 278 5.03 -14.40 -7.09
C THR A 278 5.28 -14.05 -8.56
N GLY A 279 6.29 -13.22 -8.84
CA GLY A 279 6.69 -12.87 -10.21
C GLY A 279 5.83 -11.78 -10.89
N PHE A 280 4.94 -11.10 -10.17
CA PHE A 280 4.16 -9.95 -10.68
C PHE A 280 4.87 -8.60 -10.53
N ALA A 281 6.05 -8.56 -9.93
CA ALA A 281 6.87 -7.36 -9.86
C ALA A 281 7.39 -6.98 -11.25
N CYS A 282 7.49 -5.67 -11.53
CA CYS A 282 8.08 -5.22 -12.78
C CYS A 282 9.55 -5.62 -12.87
N SER A 283 10.02 -5.94 -14.08
CA SER A 283 11.38 -6.42 -14.33
C SER A 283 12.48 -5.39 -14.08
N ASP A 284 12.13 -4.11 -14.02
CA ASP A 284 13.05 -3.01 -13.74
C ASP A 284 12.46 -2.03 -12.71
N ASN A 285 13.35 -1.35 -11.99
CA ASN A 285 12.98 -0.48 -10.88
C ASN A 285 12.22 0.77 -11.32
N LEU A 286 12.48 1.30 -12.52
CA LEU A 286 11.83 2.51 -13.01
C LEU A 286 10.36 2.23 -13.36
N THR A 287 10.09 1.13 -14.06
CA THR A 287 8.74 0.64 -14.33
C THR A 287 8.00 0.33 -13.04
N ALA A 288 8.65 -0.32 -12.07
CA ALA A 288 8.06 -0.59 -10.76
C ALA A 288 7.73 0.71 -10.00
N ALA A 289 8.55 1.75 -10.12
CA ALA A 289 8.29 3.04 -9.50
C ALA A 289 7.11 3.77 -10.15
N LEU A 290 6.96 3.67 -11.47
CA LEU A 290 5.78 4.19 -12.18
C LEU A 290 4.50 3.48 -11.72
N ALA A 291 4.55 2.16 -11.55
CA ALA A 291 3.45 1.39 -10.98
C ALA A 291 3.13 1.83 -9.53
N ASP A 292 4.15 2.01 -8.69
CA ASP A 292 3.98 2.51 -7.31
C ASP A 292 3.38 3.92 -7.27
N ALA A 293 3.77 4.80 -8.20
CA ALA A 293 3.24 6.15 -8.30
C ALA A 293 1.75 6.16 -8.68
N LEU A 294 1.32 5.24 -9.56
CA LEU A 294 -0.09 5.03 -9.89
C LEU A 294 -0.89 4.46 -8.71
N CYS A 295 -0.33 3.52 -7.93
CA CYS A 295 -0.93 3.07 -6.68
C CYS A 295 -1.12 4.23 -5.69
N GLY A 296 -0.08 5.07 -5.51
CA GLY A 296 -0.18 6.27 -4.67
C GLY A 296 -1.25 7.24 -5.17
N GLN A 297 -1.34 7.44 -6.48
CA GLN A 297 -2.40 8.28 -7.06
C GLN A 297 -3.80 7.70 -6.84
N TYR A 298 -3.95 6.38 -6.83
CA TYR A 298 -5.21 5.73 -6.47
C TYR A 298 -5.57 5.93 -5.00
N GLU A 299 -4.59 5.89 -4.09
CA GLU A 299 -4.82 6.21 -2.67
C GLU A 299 -5.23 7.68 -2.47
N ASP A 300 -4.64 8.62 -3.21
CA ASP A 300 -5.08 10.03 -3.24
C ASP A 300 -6.52 10.18 -3.74
N PHE A 301 -6.89 9.41 -4.77
CA PHE A 301 -8.26 9.34 -5.27
C PHE A 301 -9.20 8.78 -4.19
N PHE A 302 -8.85 7.64 -3.58
CA PHE A 302 -9.61 6.99 -2.51
C PHE A 302 -9.86 7.92 -1.32
N ALA A 303 -8.83 8.61 -0.85
CA ALA A 303 -8.94 9.58 0.24
C ALA A 303 -9.87 10.74 -0.10
N ALA A 304 -9.84 11.24 -1.34
CA ALA A 304 -10.63 12.39 -1.77
C ALA A 304 -12.15 12.15 -1.78
N PHE A 305 -12.60 10.92 -1.98
CA PHE A 305 -14.04 10.57 -1.91
C PHE A 305 -14.41 9.77 -0.66
N TYR A 306 -13.49 9.58 0.28
CA TYR A 306 -13.73 8.80 1.50
C TYR A 306 -15.00 9.20 2.26
N PRO A 307 -15.39 10.50 2.39
CA PRO A 307 -16.65 10.85 3.04
C PRO A 307 -17.89 10.22 2.37
N TRP A 308 -17.96 10.24 1.04
CA TRP A 308 -19.04 9.59 0.30
C TRP A 308 -18.98 8.06 0.43
N LEU A 309 -17.77 7.50 0.30
CA LEU A 309 -17.55 6.07 0.50
C LEU A 309 -18.04 5.63 1.89
N ALA A 310 -17.70 6.40 2.92
CA ALA A 310 -18.06 6.08 4.28
C ALA A 310 -19.58 6.02 4.48
N VAL A 311 -20.34 6.92 3.87
CA VAL A 311 -21.81 6.84 3.92
C VAL A 311 -22.35 5.65 3.12
N ASN A 312 -21.89 5.43 1.89
CA ASN A 312 -22.51 4.46 0.98
C ASN A 312 -22.03 3.02 1.20
N ALA A 313 -20.81 2.87 1.68
CA ALA A 313 -20.35 1.63 2.26
C ALA A 313 -20.96 1.39 3.63
N GLY A 314 -21.74 2.34 4.19
CA GLY A 314 -22.46 2.30 5.46
C GLY A 314 -21.59 2.42 6.73
N TYR A 315 -20.36 2.91 6.57
CA TYR A 315 -19.43 3.32 7.64
C TYR A 315 -19.80 4.63 8.35
N ILE A 316 -20.83 5.39 7.95
CA ILE A 316 -21.38 6.53 8.72
C ILE A 316 -22.87 6.65 8.38
N PRO A 317 -23.81 6.83 9.34
CA PRO A 317 -25.20 7.14 9.04
C PRO A 317 -25.25 8.46 8.27
N GLY A 318 -25.90 8.46 7.11
CA GLY A 318 -25.89 9.66 6.28
C GLY A 318 -26.61 9.51 4.96
N ASP A 319 -27.57 8.59 4.82
CA ASP A 319 -28.24 8.33 3.53
C ASP A 319 -28.81 9.61 2.91
N GLU A 320 -29.28 10.55 3.74
CA GLU A 320 -29.77 11.87 3.31
C GLU A 320 -28.68 12.80 2.74
N VAL A 321 -27.43 12.69 3.22
CA VAL A 321 -26.29 13.49 2.75
C VAL A 321 -25.48 12.79 1.65
N SER A 322 -25.71 11.50 1.39
CA SER A 322 -25.05 10.73 0.33
C SER A 322 -25.08 11.44 -1.04
N PRO A 323 -26.21 11.98 -1.53
CA PRO A 323 -26.23 12.70 -2.81
C PRO A 323 -25.33 13.94 -2.81
N ALA A 324 -25.31 14.71 -1.72
CA ALA A 324 -24.47 15.90 -1.61
C ALA A 324 -22.98 15.53 -1.57
N LEU A 325 -22.61 14.45 -0.86
CA LEU A 325 -21.24 13.95 -0.83
C LEU A 325 -20.81 13.37 -2.19
N TYR A 326 -21.73 12.76 -2.93
CA TYR A 326 -21.46 12.29 -4.29
C TYR A 326 -21.03 13.45 -5.20
N GLU A 327 -21.80 14.54 -5.20
CA GLU A 327 -21.54 15.75 -5.99
C GLU A 327 -20.31 16.54 -5.53
N SER A 328 -20.08 16.62 -4.21
CA SER A 328 -19.01 17.47 -3.65
C SER A 328 -17.68 16.75 -3.44
N THR A 329 -17.65 15.42 -3.40
CA THR A 329 -16.43 14.64 -3.16
C THR A 329 -16.15 13.64 -4.29
N TYR A 330 -17.06 12.70 -4.55
CA TYR A 330 -16.82 11.62 -5.51
C TYR A 330 -16.69 12.10 -6.96
N LEU A 331 -17.63 12.89 -7.47
CA LEU A 331 -17.57 13.40 -8.85
C LEU A 331 -16.33 14.27 -9.11
N PRO A 332 -15.96 15.25 -8.25
CA PRO A 332 -14.72 15.99 -8.39
C PRO A 332 -13.47 15.12 -8.31
N ALA A 333 -13.45 14.13 -7.39
CA ALA A 333 -12.34 13.19 -7.28
C ALA A 333 -12.20 12.33 -8.55
N LYS A 334 -13.31 11.83 -9.11
CA LYS A 334 -13.34 11.07 -10.37
C LYS A 334 -12.86 11.94 -11.52
N ALA A 335 -13.43 13.13 -11.69
CA ALA A 335 -13.09 14.07 -12.77
C ALA A 335 -11.60 14.48 -12.74
N LYS A 336 -11.01 14.60 -11.54
CA LYS A 336 -9.59 14.89 -11.37
C LYS A 336 -8.68 13.69 -11.70
N ASN A 337 -9.03 12.49 -11.20
CA ASN A 337 -8.08 11.37 -11.14
C ASN A 337 -8.21 10.37 -12.30
N PHE A 338 -9.43 10.11 -12.78
CA PHE A 338 -9.64 9.14 -13.88
C PHE A 338 -8.86 9.50 -15.17
N PRO A 339 -8.73 10.78 -15.56
CA PRO A 339 -7.88 11.15 -16.70
C PRO A 339 -6.41 10.68 -16.56
N PHE A 340 -5.87 10.60 -15.35
CA PHE A 340 -4.50 10.11 -15.14
C PHE A 340 -4.38 8.61 -15.39
N PHE A 341 -5.34 7.82 -14.90
CA PHE A 341 -5.37 6.37 -15.11
C PHE A 341 -5.65 6.02 -16.58
N GLU A 342 -6.58 6.73 -17.22
CA GLU A 342 -6.86 6.58 -18.65
C GLU A 342 -5.61 6.89 -19.49
N ALA A 343 -4.93 8.01 -19.22
CA ALA A 343 -3.70 8.38 -19.93
C ALA A 343 -2.54 7.38 -19.74
N ALA A 344 -2.47 6.71 -18.59
CA ALA A 344 -1.50 5.62 -18.37
C ALA A 344 -1.81 4.42 -19.28
N LEU A 345 -3.09 4.05 -19.41
CA LEU A 345 -3.52 2.95 -20.28
C LEU A 345 -3.48 3.31 -21.77
N GLU A 346 -3.64 4.58 -22.14
CA GLU A 346 -3.45 5.05 -23.54
C GLU A 346 -2.01 4.85 -24.03
N LYS A 347 -1.04 5.00 -23.13
CA LYS A 347 0.39 4.74 -23.39
C LYS A 347 0.75 3.26 -23.33
N SER A 348 -0.16 2.43 -22.79
CA SER A 348 0.06 1.00 -22.64
C SER A 348 -0.28 0.25 -23.93
N SER A 349 0.71 -0.45 -24.46
CA SER A 349 0.55 -1.38 -25.59
C SER A 349 -0.05 -2.72 -25.17
N THR A 350 0.12 -3.09 -23.89
CA THR A 350 -0.38 -4.37 -23.36
C THR A 350 -1.77 -4.23 -22.76
N GLY A 351 -2.22 -3.01 -22.44
CA GLY A 351 -3.47 -2.76 -21.74
C GLY A 351 -3.37 -2.98 -20.22
N TRP A 352 -2.17 -3.13 -19.68
CA TRP A 352 -1.87 -3.09 -18.23
C TRP A 352 -1.25 -1.76 -17.83
N TYR A 353 -1.48 -1.29 -16.61
CA TYR A 353 -1.06 0.05 -16.17
C TYR A 353 0.46 0.27 -16.24
N ALA A 354 1.25 -0.76 -15.91
CA ALA A 354 2.71 -0.70 -15.97
C ALA A 354 3.27 -0.94 -17.39
N ASN A 355 2.41 -1.17 -18.40
CA ASN A 355 2.81 -1.57 -19.77
C ASN A 355 3.74 -2.81 -19.81
N THR A 356 3.58 -3.70 -18.83
CA THR A 356 4.25 -5.01 -18.74
C THR A 356 3.47 -6.06 -19.54
N PRO A 357 4.10 -7.20 -19.92
CA PRO A 357 3.39 -8.29 -20.61
C PRO A 357 2.20 -8.85 -19.81
N GLU A 358 2.35 -8.91 -18.48
CA GLU A 358 1.35 -9.42 -17.53
C GLU A 358 0.94 -8.34 -16.52
N GLN A 359 -0.21 -8.54 -15.85
CA GLN A 359 -0.70 -7.68 -14.79
C GLN A 359 0.28 -7.60 -13.62
N THR A 360 0.27 -6.47 -12.92
CA THR A 360 1.14 -6.19 -11.77
C THR A 360 0.31 -5.76 -10.55
N GLN A 361 0.96 -5.36 -9.46
CA GLN A 361 0.28 -4.88 -8.26
C GLN A 361 -0.64 -3.68 -8.48
N VAL A 362 -0.29 -2.78 -9.41
CA VAL A 362 -1.13 -1.62 -9.71
C VAL A 362 -2.44 -2.04 -10.39
N ASP A 363 -2.40 -3.08 -11.23
CA ASP A 363 -3.59 -3.60 -11.89
C ASP A 363 -4.53 -4.24 -10.86
N CYS A 364 -4.01 -5.07 -9.95
CA CYS A 364 -4.80 -5.66 -8.86
C CYS A 364 -5.40 -4.58 -7.95
N HIS A 365 -4.60 -3.58 -7.56
CA HIS A 365 -5.04 -2.52 -6.65
C HIS A 365 -6.17 -1.67 -7.24
N ILE A 366 -5.98 -1.17 -8.46
CA ILE A 366 -6.97 -0.31 -9.12
C ILE A 366 -8.21 -1.13 -9.53
N ALA A 367 -8.06 -2.37 -10.03
CA ALA A 367 -9.20 -3.20 -10.43
C ALA A 367 -10.11 -3.57 -9.24
N ALA A 368 -9.53 -3.96 -8.09
CA ALA A 368 -10.30 -4.22 -6.88
C ALA A 368 -11.05 -2.96 -6.40
N GLY A 369 -10.37 -1.81 -6.47
CA GLY A 369 -10.95 -0.51 -6.18
C GLY A 369 -12.15 -0.14 -7.06
N LEU A 370 -12.03 -0.37 -8.37
CA LEU A 370 -13.11 -0.16 -9.32
C LEU A 370 -14.27 -1.15 -9.10
N GLU A 371 -14.00 -2.40 -8.74
CA GLU A 371 -15.05 -3.37 -8.38
C GLU A 371 -15.83 -2.92 -7.14
N MET A 372 -15.14 -2.44 -6.10
CA MET A 372 -15.78 -1.85 -4.92
C MET A 372 -16.69 -0.67 -5.31
N LEU A 373 -16.19 0.25 -6.15
CA LEU A 373 -17.01 1.36 -6.65
C LEU A 373 -18.22 0.89 -7.46
N LYS A 374 -18.09 -0.14 -8.29
CA LYS A 374 -19.25 -0.70 -9.02
C LYS A 374 -20.32 -1.26 -8.09
N SER A 375 -19.91 -1.79 -6.94
CA SER A 375 -20.84 -2.34 -5.95
C SER A 375 -21.56 -1.28 -5.12
N LEU A 376 -20.95 -0.09 -4.95
CA LEU A 376 -21.45 0.97 -4.07
C LEU A 376 -22.12 2.14 -4.82
N ASP A 377 -21.65 2.46 -6.03
CA ASP A 377 -22.23 3.53 -6.84
C ASP A 377 -23.52 3.07 -7.51
N LYS A 378 -24.64 3.73 -7.18
CA LYS A 378 -25.94 3.51 -7.82
C LYS A 378 -25.94 3.88 -9.31
N ASN A 379 -24.97 4.67 -9.76
CA ASN A 379 -24.73 5.03 -11.16
C ASN A 379 -23.52 4.27 -11.76
N SER A 380 -23.19 3.08 -11.24
CA SER A 380 -22.02 2.30 -11.66
C SER A 380 -22.05 1.88 -13.14
N ASP A 381 -23.21 1.90 -13.79
CA ASP A 381 -23.39 1.79 -15.24
C ASP A 381 -22.67 2.90 -16.02
N LYS A 382 -22.43 4.06 -15.39
CA LYS A 382 -21.67 5.20 -15.93
C LYS A 382 -20.26 5.32 -15.35
N LEU A 383 -19.77 4.31 -14.62
CA LEU A 383 -18.45 4.36 -13.98
C LEU A 383 -17.35 4.73 -14.99
N PHE A 384 -17.39 4.14 -16.18
CA PHE A 384 -16.38 4.32 -17.22
C PHE A 384 -16.78 5.32 -18.32
N GLU A 385 -17.84 6.10 -18.14
CA GLU A 385 -18.23 7.11 -19.12
C GLU A 385 -17.09 8.12 -19.34
N GLY A 386 -16.56 8.19 -20.56
CA GLY A 386 -15.40 9.00 -20.93
C GLY A 386 -14.02 8.33 -20.72
N PHE A 387 -13.97 7.09 -20.23
CA PHE A 387 -12.73 6.38 -19.88
C PHE A 387 -12.70 4.93 -20.45
N PRO A 388 -12.72 4.78 -21.80
CA PRO A 388 -12.83 3.48 -22.46
C PRO A 388 -11.64 2.54 -22.22
N LYS A 389 -10.42 3.06 -22.00
CA LYS A 389 -9.24 2.23 -21.71
C LYS A 389 -9.33 1.65 -20.31
N MET A 390 -9.77 2.42 -19.32
CA MET A 390 -10.08 1.89 -17.99
C MET A 390 -11.16 0.80 -18.04
N GLU A 391 -12.20 0.97 -18.85
CA GLU A 391 -13.21 -0.08 -19.04
C GLU A 391 -12.61 -1.36 -19.64
N ALA A 392 -11.75 -1.22 -20.66
CA ALA A 392 -11.06 -2.33 -21.30
C ALA A 392 -10.10 -3.05 -20.34
N HIS A 393 -9.35 -2.30 -19.53
CA HIS A 393 -8.51 -2.83 -18.45
C HIS A 393 -9.34 -3.62 -17.45
N TYR A 394 -10.43 -3.03 -16.93
CA TYR A 394 -11.31 -3.69 -15.98
C TYR A 394 -11.84 -5.02 -16.53
N LYS A 395 -12.36 -5.02 -17.77
CA LYS A 395 -12.82 -6.24 -18.44
C LYS A 395 -11.71 -7.28 -18.61
N LYS A 396 -10.51 -6.83 -18.99
CA LYS A 396 -9.34 -7.71 -19.18
C LYS A 396 -8.89 -8.34 -17.87
N PHE A 397 -8.78 -7.55 -16.80
CA PHE A 397 -8.38 -8.02 -15.47
C PHE A 397 -9.37 -9.07 -14.94
N PHE A 398 -10.66 -8.74 -14.96
CA PHE A 398 -11.69 -9.65 -14.46
C PHE A 398 -11.87 -10.88 -15.36
N ALA A 399 -11.50 -10.85 -16.64
CA ALA A 399 -11.52 -12.04 -17.51
C ALA A 399 -10.38 -13.05 -17.23
N HIS A 400 -9.46 -12.78 -16.30
CA HIS A 400 -8.34 -13.69 -16.02
C HIS A 400 -8.85 -15.06 -15.50
N PRO A 401 -8.47 -16.21 -16.12
CA PRO A 401 -9.07 -17.51 -15.79
C PRO A 401 -8.92 -17.93 -14.32
N LYS A 402 -7.73 -17.73 -13.74
CA LYS A 402 -7.51 -18.03 -12.30
C LYS A 402 -8.31 -17.10 -11.38
N LEU A 403 -8.56 -15.86 -11.82
CA LEU A 403 -9.36 -14.92 -11.04
C LEU A 403 -10.84 -15.29 -11.13
N GLN A 404 -11.36 -15.63 -12.32
CA GLN A 404 -12.75 -16.09 -12.49
C GLN A 404 -13.11 -17.23 -11.54
N LYS A 405 -12.23 -18.22 -11.43
CA LYS A 405 -12.38 -19.32 -10.47
C LYS A 405 -12.49 -18.81 -9.02
N TYR A 406 -11.60 -17.91 -8.61
CA TYR A 406 -11.68 -17.28 -7.30
C TYR A 406 -12.99 -16.50 -7.11
N LEU A 407 -13.46 -15.76 -8.13
CA LEU A 407 -14.70 -14.98 -8.05
C LEU A 407 -15.94 -15.87 -7.94
N GLU A 408 -15.92 -17.07 -8.52
CA GLU A 408 -16.97 -18.08 -8.40
C GLU A 408 -16.96 -18.77 -7.03
N GLU A 409 -15.77 -19.02 -6.46
CA GLU A 409 -15.59 -19.72 -5.19
C GLU A 409 -15.61 -18.77 -3.97
N ARG A 410 -15.35 -17.46 -4.14
CA ARG A 410 -15.29 -16.51 -3.02
C ARG A 410 -16.68 -16.30 -2.40
N PRO A 411 -16.79 -16.24 -1.07
CA PRO A 411 -18.07 -16.01 -0.40
C PRO A 411 -18.64 -14.62 -0.70
N ASP A 412 -19.96 -14.50 -0.57
CA ASP A 412 -20.62 -13.20 -0.57
C ASP A 412 -20.16 -12.39 0.64
N ALA A 413 -19.80 -11.13 0.42
CA ALA A 413 -19.39 -10.26 1.51
C ALA A 413 -20.56 -10.12 2.50
N ALA A 414 -20.34 -10.44 3.77
CA ALA A 414 -21.35 -10.24 4.81
C ALA A 414 -21.73 -8.76 4.89
N GLY A 415 -22.91 -8.42 4.34
CA GLY A 415 -23.45 -7.07 4.40
C GLY A 415 -24.06 -6.79 5.77
N GLU A 416 -23.37 -6.04 6.63
CA GLU A 416 -23.98 -5.05 7.54
C GLU A 416 -22.94 -3.98 7.95
N PRO A 417 -22.85 -2.87 7.21
CA PRO A 417 -21.85 -1.84 7.44
C PRO A 417 -21.95 -0.97 8.70
N ILE A 418 -23.16 -0.83 9.26
CA ILE A 418 -23.47 0.19 10.27
C ILE A 418 -22.82 -0.14 11.63
N ARG A 419 -22.39 -1.40 11.84
CA ARG A 419 -21.73 -1.82 13.09
C ARG A 419 -20.21 -1.61 13.05
N MET A 420 -19.56 -1.99 11.94
CA MET A 420 -18.10 -1.87 11.67
C MET A 420 -17.50 -0.48 11.86
N MET A 421 -18.36 0.52 11.92
CA MET A 421 -18.12 1.92 12.16
C MET A 421 -17.30 2.28 13.39
N PHE A 422 -17.56 1.63 14.51
CA PHE A 422 -17.05 2.08 15.80
C PHE A 422 -15.64 1.53 16.07
N ALA A 423 -15.29 0.38 15.49
CA ALA A 423 -13.96 -0.20 15.62
C ALA A 423 -12.84 0.46 14.79
N ILE A 424 -13.14 0.98 13.59
CA ILE A 424 -12.12 1.59 12.70
C ILE A 424 -11.64 2.96 13.22
N ALA A 425 -12.55 3.73 13.84
CA ALA A 425 -12.24 5.08 14.32
C ALA A 425 -11.69 5.14 15.76
N GLY A 426 -11.82 4.07 16.55
CA GLY A 426 -11.35 4.03 17.94
C GLY A 426 -12.09 4.95 18.91
N ILE A 427 -13.37 5.28 18.62
CA ILE A 427 -14.18 6.21 19.42
C ILE A 427 -15.23 5.41 20.23
N PRO A 428 -15.33 5.57 21.56
CA PRO A 428 -16.36 4.92 22.37
C PRO A 428 -17.79 5.31 21.96
N LEU A 429 -18.68 4.31 21.92
CA LEU A 429 -20.07 4.41 21.45
C LEU A 429 -20.90 5.44 22.25
N GLU A 430 -20.69 5.52 23.56
CA GLU A 430 -21.41 6.43 24.47
C GLU A 430 -21.10 7.92 24.22
N GLU A 431 -19.86 8.28 23.88
CA GLU A 431 -19.45 9.68 23.69
C GLU A 431 -19.92 10.25 22.36
N THR A 432 -19.99 9.40 21.33
CA THR A 432 -20.47 9.78 19.99
C THR A 432 -21.96 10.09 20.03
N ARG A 433 -22.75 9.31 20.78
CA ARG A 433 -24.18 9.57 20.95
C ARG A 433 -24.46 10.89 21.68
N VAL A 434 -23.67 11.21 22.70
CA VAL A 434 -23.77 12.49 23.44
C VAL A 434 -23.31 13.70 22.62
N GLN A 435 -22.27 13.56 21.78
CA GLN A 435 -21.87 14.63 20.87
C GLN A 435 -22.83 14.82 19.69
N MET A 436 -23.40 13.73 19.17
CA MET A 436 -24.35 13.73 18.07
C MET A 436 -25.73 14.23 18.52
N ASP A 437 -26.18 13.86 19.72
CA ASP A 437 -27.37 14.45 20.35
C ASP A 437 -27.16 15.94 20.65
N LYS A 438 -25.98 16.37 21.12
CA LYS A 438 -25.63 17.80 21.26
C LYS A 438 -25.64 18.53 19.91
N TRP A 439 -25.16 17.90 18.84
CA TRP A 439 -25.13 18.49 17.50
C TRP A 439 -26.52 18.59 16.87
N LEU A 440 -27.41 17.62 17.15
CA LEU A 440 -28.80 17.59 16.71
C LEU A 440 -29.73 18.49 17.56
N ASP A 441 -29.46 18.67 18.86
CA ASP A 441 -30.21 19.59 19.74
C ASP A 441 -29.90 21.08 19.47
N ILE A 442 -28.68 21.39 19.01
CA ILE A 442 -28.30 22.75 18.59
C ILE A 442 -29.15 23.19 17.38
N LYS A 443 -29.63 22.26 16.54
CA LYS A 443 -30.51 22.57 15.40
C LYS A 443 -32.00 22.65 15.74
N LYS A 444 -32.44 22.11 16.88
CA LYS A 444 -33.87 22.09 17.27
C LYS A 444 -34.29 23.23 18.20
N SER A 445 -33.37 23.98 18.79
CA SER A 445 -33.67 24.91 19.89
C SER A 445 -33.59 26.41 19.58
N THR A 446 -33.34 26.84 18.33
CA THR A 446 -33.32 28.28 18.00
C THR A 446 -34.48 28.70 17.11
N THR A 447 -35.60 29.00 17.76
CA THR A 447 -36.68 29.82 17.23
C THR A 447 -36.17 31.24 16.95
N TYR A 448 -36.12 31.60 15.68
CA TYR A 448 -35.94 32.96 15.18
C TYR A 448 -37.18 33.81 15.50
N SER A 449 -37.27 34.39 16.70
CA SER A 449 -38.15 35.56 16.95
C SER A 449 -37.92 36.18 18.33
N SER A 450 -36.98 37.12 18.44
CA SER A 450 -37.08 38.37 19.23
C SER A 450 -35.69 39.00 19.45
N LEU A 451 -35.63 40.33 19.23
CA LEU A 451 -34.50 41.30 19.30
C LEU A 451 -33.55 41.17 20.52
N PRO A 452 -32.29 41.74 20.55
CA PRO A 452 -31.89 43.02 19.92
C PRO A 452 -30.46 43.13 19.31
N LEU A 453 -30.30 44.13 18.44
CA LEU A 453 -29.01 44.75 18.12
C LEU A 453 -28.28 45.22 19.39
N ARG A 454 -27.13 44.60 19.74
CA ARG A 454 -25.86 45.25 20.18
C ARG A 454 -24.79 44.23 20.63
N CYS A 455 -23.62 44.30 19.97
CA CYS A 455 -22.24 43.99 20.43
C CYS A 455 -21.92 42.56 20.93
N SER A 456 -21.00 41.77 20.38
CA SER A 456 -19.73 42.03 19.65
C SER A 456 -19.52 41.00 18.52
N THR A 457 -18.94 41.41 17.39
CA THR A 457 -18.79 40.56 16.19
C THR A 457 -17.64 39.53 16.32
N PRO A 458 -17.76 38.32 15.72
CA PRO A 458 -16.67 37.34 15.60
C PRO A 458 -15.37 37.91 15.00
N VAL A 459 -15.51 38.97 14.19
CA VAL A 459 -14.43 39.70 13.54
C VAL A 459 -13.54 40.40 14.57
N ALA A 460 -14.11 41.08 15.57
CA ALA A 460 -13.35 41.79 16.60
C ALA A 460 -12.58 40.83 17.54
N GLN A 461 -13.14 39.65 17.81
CA GLN A 461 -12.46 38.58 18.54
C GLN A 461 -11.31 37.99 17.72
N THR A 462 -11.54 37.75 16.43
CA THR A 462 -10.50 37.26 15.50
C THR A 462 -9.35 38.27 15.37
N LEU A 463 -9.64 39.58 15.26
CA LEU A 463 -8.61 40.63 15.25
C LEU A 463 -7.85 40.73 16.56
N ALA A 464 -8.52 40.64 17.71
CA ALA A 464 -7.84 40.67 19.01
C ALA A 464 -6.86 39.49 19.17
N ILE A 465 -7.25 38.30 18.70
CA ILE A 465 -6.40 37.10 18.67
C ILE A 465 -5.24 37.27 17.69
N LEU A 466 -5.52 37.72 16.46
CA LEU A 466 -4.49 37.97 15.44
C LEU A 466 -3.45 39.00 15.92
N ARG A 467 -3.88 40.07 16.61
CA ARG A 467 -2.98 41.08 17.19
C ARG A 467 -2.13 40.53 18.33
N TYR A 468 -2.72 39.68 19.16
CA TYR A 468 -2.00 39.01 20.24
C TYR A 468 -0.92 38.08 19.68
N ILE A 469 -1.29 37.21 18.73
CA ILE A 469 -0.37 36.30 18.05
C ILE A 469 0.72 37.09 17.32
N ALA A 470 0.37 38.14 16.58
CA ALA A 470 1.33 38.96 15.84
C ALA A 470 2.38 39.61 16.74
N ARG A 471 2.00 40.04 17.94
CA ARG A 471 2.93 40.62 18.93
C ARG A 471 3.86 39.57 19.52
N ASP A 472 3.40 38.34 19.69
CA ASP A 472 4.17 37.21 20.24
C ASP A 472 5.10 36.57 19.19
N THR A 473 4.73 36.66 17.91
CA THR A 473 5.42 35.99 16.77
C THR A 473 6.23 36.93 15.89
N GLY A 474 6.32 38.22 16.25
CA GLY A 474 7.10 39.23 15.50
C GLY A 474 6.41 39.81 14.26
N TYR A 475 5.21 39.34 13.90
CA TYR A 475 4.40 39.86 12.78
C TYR A 475 3.60 41.13 13.10
N ALA A 476 3.78 41.70 14.30
CA ALA A 476 3.19 42.99 14.64
C ALA A 476 3.85 44.13 13.87
N GLY A 477 5.12 44.02 13.49
CA GLY A 477 5.94 45.13 12.98
C GLY A 477 7.17 45.31 13.86
N SER A 478 8.25 45.86 13.30
CA SER A 478 9.55 45.96 13.98
C SER A 478 9.60 47.03 15.06
N ASP A 479 8.62 47.94 15.09
CA ASP A 479 8.49 49.00 16.09
C ASP A 479 7.01 49.34 16.37
N ASN A 480 6.77 50.19 17.38
CA ASN A 480 5.42 50.58 17.78
C ASN A 480 4.63 51.32 16.67
N LEU A 481 5.32 52.01 15.76
CA LEU A 481 4.66 52.78 14.70
C LEU A 481 4.17 51.86 13.58
N THR A 482 5.03 50.96 13.12
CA THR A 482 4.71 49.92 12.14
C THR A 482 3.68 48.95 12.69
N ALA A 483 3.70 48.66 13.99
CA ALA A 483 2.65 47.89 14.65
C ALA A 483 1.30 48.59 14.73
N ALA A 484 1.26 49.88 15.06
CA ALA A 484 0.03 50.65 14.99
C ALA A 484 -0.51 50.77 13.55
N GLN A 485 0.38 50.85 12.56
CA GLN A 485 0.01 50.88 11.13
C GLN A 485 -0.59 49.55 10.68
N ALA A 486 0.03 48.42 11.03
CA ALA A 486 -0.49 47.09 10.73
C ALA A 486 -1.85 46.86 11.43
N ASP A 487 -1.97 47.24 12.71
CA ASP A 487 -3.23 47.16 13.48
C ASP A 487 -4.35 47.96 12.77
N SER A 488 -4.05 49.19 12.33
CA SER A 488 -5.00 50.06 11.63
C SER A 488 -5.43 49.52 10.27
N LEU A 489 -4.53 48.85 9.54
CA LEU A 489 -4.83 48.25 8.24
C LEU A 489 -5.70 47.01 8.41
N ALA A 490 -5.43 46.21 9.43
CA ALA A 490 -6.27 45.07 9.78
C ALA A 490 -7.69 45.50 10.21
N ASP A 491 -7.83 46.58 10.99
CA ASP A 491 -9.13 47.18 11.32
C ASP A 491 -9.89 47.66 10.09
N GLN A 492 -9.18 48.31 9.15
CA GLN A 492 -9.82 48.78 7.93
C GLN A 492 -10.37 47.61 7.09
N TYR A 493 -9.72 46.45 7.11
CA TYR A 493 -10.19 45.23 6.47
C TYR A 493 -11.36 44.59 7.22
N ALA A 494 -11.35 44.66 8.55
CA ALA A 494 -12.45 44.24 9.40
C ALA A 494 -13.75 45.01 9.10
N ASP A 495 -13.63 46.33 8.94
CA ASP A 495 -14.74 47.20 8.59
C ASP A 495 -15.25 46.91 7.17
N PHE A 496 -14.34 46.66 6.24
CA PHE A 496 -14.68 46.21 4.90
C PHE A 496 -15.48 44.89 4.96
N TYR A 497 -14.95 43.87 5.63
CA TYR A 497 -15.64 42.59 5.80
C TYR A 497 -17.02 42.75 6.43
N SER A 498 -17.13 43.57 7.47
CA SER A 498 -18.42 43.86 8.10
C SER A 498 -19.41 44.52 7.15
N ALA A 499 -18.93 45.39 6.25
CA ALA A 499 -19.76 46.06 5.25
C ALA A 499 -20.27 45.11 4.16
N PHE A 500 -19.46 44.15 3.69
CA PHE A 500 -19.87 43.21 2.64
C PHE A 500 -20.41 41.86 3.15
N ARG A 501 -20.41 41.62 4.47
CA ARG A 501 -20.82 40.36 5.10
C ARG A 501 -22.14 39.76 4.59
N PRO A 502 -23.22 40.53 4.35
CA PRO A 502 -24.46 39.96 3.80
C PRO A 502 -24.27 39.30 2.44
N TRP A 503 -23.47 39.91 1.55
CA TRP A 503 -23.10 39.32 0.28
C TRP A 503 -22.23 38.07 0.46
N HIS A 504 -21.25 38.12 1.37
CA HIS A 504 -20.39 36.98 1.69
C HIS A 504 -21.19 35.75 2.14
N LEU A 505 -22.13 35.91 3.07
CA LEU A 505 -22.92 34.80 3.61
C LEU A 505 -23.77 34.10 2.54
N VAL A 506 -24.30 34.86 1.58
CA VAL A 506 -25.09 34.33 0.46
C VAL A 506 -24.22 33.56 -0.54
N ASN A 507 -23.03 34.07 -0.84
CA ASN A 507 -22.13 33.48 -1.84
C ASN A 507 -21.28 32.32 -1.30
N ALA A 508 -21.00 32.30 0.00
CA ALA A 508 -20.29 31.20 0.66
C ALA A 508 -21.22 30.02 1.03
N GLY A 509 -22.46 30.01 0.54
CA GLY A 509 -23.40 28.91 0.73
C GLY A 509 -24.04 28.82 2.12
N TYR A 510 -23.85 29.82 2.98
CA TYR A 510 -24.48 29.87 4.31
C TYR A 510 -25.97 30.25 4.27
N ALA A 511 -26.48 30.68 3.11
CA ALA A 511 -27.86 31.06 2.88
C ALA A 511 -28.39 30.58 1.50
N PRO A 512 -28.40 29.26 1.23
CA PRO A 512 -28.57 28.70 -0.11
C PRO A 512 -29.91 29.00 -0.78
N VAL A 513 -30.96 29.25 0.00
CA VAL A 513 -32.30 29.62 -0.50
C VAL A 513 -32.31 31.02 -1.13
N PHE A 514 -31.36 31.88 -0.76
CA PHE A 514 -31.27 33.28 -1.21
C PHE A 514 -30.25 33.49 -2.33
N THR A 515 -29.41 32.48 -2.61
CA THR A 515 -28.29 32.57 -3.55
C THR A 515 -28.77 32.86 -4.97
N GLU A 516 -29.83 32.21 -5.47
CA GLU A 516 -30.34 32.47 -6.82
C GLU A 516 -31.03 33.85 -6.99
N TYR A 517 -31.50 34.48 -5.91
CA TYR A 517 -32.35 35.67 -5.99
C TYR A 517 -31.65 36.98 -5.61
N LEU A 518 -30.67 36.93 -4.72
CA LEU A 518 -30.07 38.12 -4.11
C LEU A 518 -28.59 38.30 -4.45
N GLN A 519 -27.94 37.31 -5.07
CA GLN A 519 -26.51 37.35 -5.36
C GLN A 519 -26.09 38.60 -6.14
N ASP A 520 -26.80 38.92 -7.24
CA ASP A 520 -26.46 40.05 -8.11
C ASP A 520 -26.86 41.39 -7.48
N ALA A 521 -28.03 41.44 -6.83
CA ALA A 521 -28.48 42.62 -6.12
C ALA A 521 -27.55 43.00 -4.97
N LEU A 522 -27.07 42.04 -4.18
CA LEU A 522 -26.11 42.27 -3.09
C LEU A 522 -24.71 42.57 -3.64
N TYR A 523 -24.34 42.03 -4.80
CA TYR A 523 -23.08 42.37 -5.45
C TYR A 523 -23.02 43.87 -5.77
N GLU A 524 -24.06 44.39 -6.44
CA GLU A 524 -24.13 45.81 -6.83
C GLU A 524 -24.41 46.76 -5.66
N SER A 525 -25.29 46.39 -4.74
CA SER A 525 -25.75 47.30 -3.68
C SER A 525 -24.90 47.25 -2.39
N ILE A 526 -24.12 46.19 -2.17
CA ILE A 526 -23.36 45.97 -0.94
C ILE A 526 -21.87 45.77 -1.21
N TYR A 527 -21.50 44.79 -2.05
CA TYR A 527 -20.09 44.46 -2.27
C TYR A 527 -19.33 45.55 -3.02
N LEU A 528 -19.83 46.02 -4.17
CA LEU A 528 -19.15 47.06 -4.97
C LEU A 528 -18.97 48.39 -4.19
N PRO A 529 -19.97 48.91 -3.46
CA PRO A 529 -19.79 50.09 -2.62
C PRO A 529 -18.79 49.88 -1.48
N ALA A 530 -18.78 48.71 -0.83
CA ALA A 530 -17.80 48.38 0.21
C ALA A 530 -16.38 48.31 -0.36
N LYS A 531 -16.20 47.65 -1.51
CA LYS A 531 -14.90 47.57 -2.22
C LYS A 531 -14.41 48.97 -2.59
N ALA A 532 -15.25 49.78 -3.23
CA ALA A 532 -14.92 51.14 -3.66
C ALA A 532 -14.53 52.07 -2.51
N LYS A 533 -15.11 51.87 -1.31
CA LYS A 533 -14.78 52.64 -0.12
C LYS A 533 -13.47 52.21 0.55
N HIS A 534 -13.21 50.91 0.64
CA HIS A 534 -12.12 50.40 1.48
C HIS A 534 -10.82 50.09 0.71
N PHE A 535 -10.91 49.60 -0.53
CA PHE A 535 -9.72 49.17 -1.29
C PHE A 535 -8.74 50.30 -1.64
N PRO A 536 -9.19 51.55 -1.94
CA PRO A 536 -8.26 52.67 -2.11
C PRO A 536 -7.37 52.94 -0.89
N TYR A 537 -7.81 52.58 0.33
CA TYR A 537 -7.01 52.75 1.53
C TYR A 537 -5.83 51.76 1.58
N PHE A 538 -6.07 50.50 1.23
CA PHE A 538 -5.03 49.47 1.14
C PHE A 538 -4.04 49.77 0.00
N GLU A 539 -4.55 50.21 -1.15
CA GLU A 539 -3.73 50.61 -2.29
C GLU A 539 -2.84 51.81 -1.92
N ALA A 540 -3.39 52.82 -1.24
CA ALA A 540 -2.62 53.98 -0.78
C ALA A 540 -1.59 53.64 0.31
N ALA A 541 -1.83 52.62 1.13
CA ALA A 541 -0.84 52.11 2.08
C ALA A 541 0.35 51.46 1.35
N LEU A 542 0.08 50.65 0.33
CA LEU A 542 1.12 50.05 -0.50
C LEU A 542 1.86 51.07 -1.38
N GLN A 543 1.20 52.15 -1.83
CA GLN A 543 1.87 53.25 -2.55
C GLN A 543 2.96 53.93 -1.71
N LYS A 544 2.78 53.95 -0.38
CA LYS A 544 3.76 54.49 0.56
C LYS A 544 4.78 53.44 1.02
N SER A 545 4.60 52.19 0.61
CA SER A 545 5.46 51.07 0.97
C SER A 545 6.62 50.92 -0.02
N THR A 546 7.83 50.94 0.51
CA THR A 546 9.07 50.61 -0.22
C THR A 546 9.37 49.12 -0.22
N THR A 547 8.77 48.35 0.69
CA THR A 547 8.99 46.90 0.80
C THR A 547 7.93 46.09 0.08
N GLY A 548 6.81 46.71 -0.31
CA GLY A 548 5.67 46.03 -0.91
C GLY A 548 4.79 45.29 0.10
N TRP A 549 5.02 45.47 1.40
CA TRP A 549 4.13 45.03 2.49
C TRP A 549 3.33 46.21 3.04
N TYR A 550 2.09 45.97 3.48
CA TYR A 550 1.11 47.00 3.87
C TYR A 550 1.62 47.95 4.96
N ALA A 551 2.38 47.43 5.93
CA ALA A 551 2.97 48.22 7.01
C ALA A 551 4.36 48.80 6.69
N ASN A 552 4.85 48.64 5.45
CA ASN A 552 6.18 49.07 4.98
C ASN A 552 7.35 48.55 5.85
N THR A 553 7.22 47.32 6.34
CA THR A 553 8.23 46.60 7.11
C THR A 553 9.07 45.71 6.18
N PRO A 554 10.32 45.34 6.55
CA PRO A 554 11.13 44.41 5.75
C PRO A 554 10.45 43.05 5.52
N GLU A 555 9.73 42.56 6.54
CA GLU A 555 8.96 41.32 6.54
C GLU A 555 7.45 41.60 6.48
N LEU A 556 6.65 40.59 6.12
CA LEU A 556 5.19 40.72 6.13
C LEU A 556 4.66 40.93 7.56
N THR A 557 3.51 41.57 7.71
CA THR A 557 2.83 41.74 9.00
C THR A 557 1.49 41.02 9.03
N HIS A 558 0.86 40.95 10.20
CA HIS A 558 -0.49 40.42 10.32
C HIS A 558 -1.53 41.14 9.43
N ALA A 559 -1.29 42.40 9.05
CA ALA A 559 -2.13 43.10 8.07
C ALA A 559 -2.02 42.44 6.68
N ASP A 560 -0.81 42.10 6.25
CA ASP A 560 -0.55 41.39 4.99
C ASP A 560 -1.19 40.00 4.98
N VAL A 561 -1.09 39.28 6.10
CA VAL A 561 -1.76 37.99 6.25
C VAL A 561 -3.27 38.15 6.15
N TYR A 562 -3.86 39.04 6.96
CA TYR A 562 -5.31 39.16 7.09
C TYR A 562 -5.99 39.70 5.82
N ILE A 563 -5.35 40.67 5.16
CA ILE A 563 -5.87 41.25 3.92
C ILE A 563 -5.70 40.25 2.76
N SER A 564 -4.55 39.59 2.64
CA SER A 564 -4.28 38.67 1.51
C SER A 564 -5.11 37.39 1.59
N THR A 565 -5.27 36.80 2.77
CA THR A 565 -6.17 35.65 2.94
C THR A 565 -7.62 36.05 2.65
N GLY A 566 -8.03 37.22 3.14
CA GLY A 566 -9.34 37.79 2.86
C GLY A 566 -9.62 38.02 1.36
N LEU A 567 -8.63 38.49 0.62
CA LEU A 567 -8.69 38.65 -0.84
C LEU A 567 -8.77 37.31 -1.57
N GLU A 568 -8.08 36.27 -1.10
CA GLU A 568 -8.19 34.91 -1.68
C GLU A 568 -9.60 34.32 -1.48
N TRP A 569 -10.21 34.56 -0.32
CA TRP A 569 -11.60 34.20 -0.08
C TRP A 569 -12.55 34.93 -1.04
N LEU A 570 -12.35 36.23 -1.24
CA LEU A 570 -13.13 37.00 -2.20
C LEU A 570 -12.97 36.48 -3.62
N ARG A 571 -11.75 36.12 -4.03
CA ARG A 571 -11.47 35.55 -5.35
C ARG A 571 -12.22 34.24 -5.59
N ARG A 572 -12.51 33.47 -4.54
CA ARG A 572 -13.28 32.21 -4.65
C ARG A 572 -14.79 32.42 -4.70
N LEU A 573 -15.27 33.52 -4.11
CA LEU A 573 -16.70 33.80 -3.94
C LEU A 573 -17.25 34.78 -4.98
N ASP A 574 -16.41 35.66 -5.52
CA ASP A 574 -16.80 36.61 -6.56
C ASP A 574 -16.81 35.92 -7.93
N LYS A 575 -17.99 35.88 -8.56
CA LYS A 575 -18.15 35.37 -9.93
C LYS A 575 -17.42 36.22 -11.00
N ASN A 576 -16.97 37.42 -10.64
CA ASN A 576 -16.11 38.30 -11.46
C ASN A 576 -14.69 38.39 -10.87
N ALA A 577 -14.18 37.31 -10.25
CA ALA A 577 -12.89 37.28 -9.60
C ALA A 577 -11.72 37.76 -10.48
N GLU A 578 -11.83 37.62 -11.80
CA GLU A 578 -10.86 38.13 -12.77
C GLU A 578 -10.73 39.67 -12.75
N LYS A 579 -11.74 40.38 -12.25
CA LYS A 579 -11.77 41.84 -12.07
C LYS A 579 -11.51 42.28 -10.63
N LEU A 580 -11.14 41.34 -9.75
CA LEU A 580 -10.95 41.63 -8.32
C LEU A 580 -9.91 42.76 -8.12
N PHE A 581 -8.88 42.81 -8.95
CA PHE A 581 -7.77 43.76 -8.84
C PHE A 581 -7.80 44.90 -9.87
N ASP A 582 -8.90 45.07 -10.62
CA ASP A 582 -9.00 46.14 -11.63
C ASP A 582 -8.75 47.52 -11.00
N GLY A 583 -7.74 48.23 -11.51
CA GLY A 583 -7.33 49.54 -11.01
C GLY A 583 -6.57 49.53 -9.67
N LEU A 584 -6.12 48.35 -9.20
CA LEU A 584 -5.45 48.15 -7.91
C LEU A 584 -4.14 47.33 -8.05
N PRO A 585 -3.19 47.82 -8.86
CA PRO A 585 -1.99 47.07 -9.24
C PRO A 585 -1.08 46.72 -8.06
N LEU A 586 -1.06 47.53 -6.99
CA LEU A 586 -0.19 47.26 -5.84
C LEU A 586 -0.79 46.21 -4.91
N ILE A 587 -2.10 46.25 -4.66
CA ILE A 587 -2.79 45.18 -3.95
C ILE A 587 -2.59 43.85 -4.68
N GLU A 588 -2.69 43.83 -6.02
CA GLU A 588 -2.43 42.63 -6.81
C GLU A 588 -0.99 42.11 -6.64
N ALA A 589 0.00 43.02 -6.68
CA ALA A 589 1.40 42.68 -6.49
C ALA A 589 1.69 42.16 -5.07
N ASN A 590 1.11 42.79 -4.03
CA ASN A 590 1.23 42.35 -2.64
C ASN A 590 0.58 40.97 -2.43
N TYR A 591 -0.65 40.76 -2.95
CA TYR A 591 -1.34 39.48 -2.90
C TYR A 591 -0.52 38.37 -3.56
N LYS A 592 0.03 38.62 -4.75
CA LYS A 592 0.94 37.68 -5.44
C LYS A 592 2.20 37.41 -4.61
N LYS A 593 2.81 38.45 -4.03
CA LYS A 593 4.00 38.35 -3.17
C LYS A 593 3.73 37.53 -1.90
N PHE A 594 2.55 37.69 -1.29
CA PHE A 594 2.15 36.94 -0.09
C PHE A 594 2.01 35.44 -0.38
N PHE A 595 1.29 35.07 -1.44
CA PHE A 595 1.09 33.66 -1.80
C PHE A 595 2.32 33.02 -2.47
N ALA A 596 3.34 33.81 -2.82
CA ALA A 596 4.65 33.35 -3.27
C ALA A 596 5.65 33.10 -2.11
N HIS A 597 5.25 33.30 -0.84
CA HIS A 597 6.15 33.12 0.31
C HIS A 597 6.54 31.63 0.51
N PRO A 598 7.85 31.30 0.57
CA PRO A 598 8.32 29.92 0.45
C PRO A 598 8.24 29.14 1.79
N LYS A 599 7.32 28.17 1.93
CA LYS A 599 7.35 27.15 3.00
C LYS A 599 6.89 25.77 2.51
N LEU A 600 7.63 25.07 1.64
CA LEU A 600 7.39 23.65 1.30
C LEU A 600 8.68 22.89 0.96
N GLN A 601 8.87 21.69 1.55
CA GLN A 601 9.83 20.70 1.05
C GLN A 601 9.31 19.26 1.13
N ASN A 602 8.36 18.88 0.29
CA ASN A 602 7.96 17.47 0.10
C ASN A 602 9.05 16.61 -0.59
N GLY A 603 10.13 17.23 -1.09
CA GLY A 603 11.23 16.54 -1.80
C GLY A 603 12.43 16.18 -0.92
N GLU A 604 12.47 16.61 0.34
CA GLU A 604 13.66 16.44 1.18
C GLU A 604 14.06 14.97 1.46
N PRO A 605 13.12 14.03 1.68
CA PRO A 605 13.48 12.61 1.79
C PRO A 605 14.26 12.10 0.57
N CYS A 606 13.88 12.52 -0.64
CA CYS A 606 14.56 12.11 -1.88
C CYS A 606 15.97 12.72 -1.97
N ARG A 607 16.14 14.00 -1.58
CA ARG A 607 17.46 14.66 -1.57
C ARG A 607 18.42 14.01 -0.58
N MET A 608 17.93 13.68 0.62
CA MET A 608 18.71 12.98 1.64
C MET A 608 19.12 11.58 1.17
N MET A 609 18.24 10.87 0.44
CA MET A 609 18.61 9.58 -0.14
C MET A 609 19.72 9.71 -1.19
N PHE A 610 19.64 10.71 -2.09
CA PHE A 610 20.73 10.99 -3.03
C PHE A 610 22.05 11.32 -2.32
N ALA A 611 21.99 12.08 -1.23
CA ALA A 611 23.16 12.40 -0.42
C ALA A 611 23.78 11.14 0.20
N ILE A 612 22.97 10.27 0.82
CA ILE A 612 23.42 8.99 1.39
C ILE A 612 24.05 8.11 0.31
N ALA A 613 23.41 8.01 -0.85
CA ALA A 613 23.88 7.21 -1.97
C ALA A 613 25.11 7.81 -2.69
N GLY A 614 25.49 9.06 -2.40
CA GLY A 614 26.56 9.75 -3.09
C GLY A 614 26.28 9.99 -4.58
N ILE A 615 25.01 9.98 -4.99
CA ILE A 615 24.59 10.18 -6.38
C ILE A 615 24.43 11.67 -6.67
N LYS A 616 25.00 12.11 -7.79
CA LYS A 616 24.80 13.46 -8.31
C LYS A 616 23.46 13.55 -9.04
N TYR A 617 22.74 14.63 -8.79
CA TYR A 617 21.47 14.95 -9.44
C TYR A 617 21.34 16.46 -9.64
N GLU A 618 20.44 16.88 -10.51
CA GLU A 618 20.05 18.28 -10.67
C GLU A 618 18.88 18.60 -9.71
N ASP A 619 19.10 19.47 -8.72
CA ASP A 619 18.05 19.93 -7.80
C ASP A 619 17.36 21.18 -8.35
N LYS A 620 16.30 21.00 -9.14
CA LYS A 620 15.47 22.12 -9.60
C LYS A 620 14.39 22.45 -8.57
N ARG A 621 14.60 23.52 -7.81
CA ARG A 621 13.64 24.03 -6.82
C ARG A 621 12.66 24.99 -7.47
N ILE A 622 11.40 24.57 -7.54
CA ILE A 622 10.29 25.31 -8.16
C ILE A 622 9.69 26.30 -7.17
N GLN A 623 9.47 27.54 -7.61
CA GLN A 623 8.73 28.55 -6.85
C GLN A 623 7.22 28.35 -7.02
N LEU A 624 6.41 28.75 -6.03
CA LEU A 624 4.95 28.52 -6.06
C LEU A 624 4.24 29.22 -7.23
N ASP A 625 4.75 30.37 -7.67
CA ASP A 625 4.25 31.12 -8.83
C ASP A 625 4.52 30.40 -10.17
N GLU A 626 5.57 29.58 -10.25
CA GLU A 626 5.87 28.72 -11.40
C GLU A 626 4.96 27.47 -11.45
N MET A 627 4.29 27.13 -10.34
CA MET A 627 3.54 25.88 -10.22
C MET A 627 2.34 25.83 -11.17
N ALA A 628 1.70 26.96 -11.48
CA ALA A 628 0.57 26.99 -12.40
C ALA A 628 0.95 26.52 -13.83
N GLU A 629 2.14 26.91 -14.29
CA GLU A 629 2.68 26.53 -15.60
C GLU A 629 3.31 25.13 -15.59
N LEU A 630 3.89 24.71 -14.46
CA LEU A 630 4.54 23.42 -14.31
C LEU A 630 3.54 22.27 -14.10
N LYS A 631 2.42 22.53 -13.42
CA LYS A 631 1.45 21.50 -13.03
C LYS A 631 0.96 20.62 -14.19
N PRO A 632 0.66 21.14 -15.40
CA PRO A 632 0.31 20.30 -16.55
C PRO A 632 1.48 19.43 -17.07
N GLN A 633 2.72 19.75 -16.70
CA GLN A 633 3.94 19.08 -17.18
C GLN A 633 4.49 18.03 -16.19
N THR A 634 3.98 18.02 -14.95
CA THR A 634 4.32 17.05 -13.91
C THR A 634 3.33 15.89 -13.89
N PRO A 635 3.77 14.64 -13.65
CA PRO A 635 2.84 13.54 -13.41
C PRO A 635 1.90 13.89 -12.24
N PHE A 636 0.60 13.68 -12.46
CA PHE A 636 -0.48 13.95 -11.50
C PHE A 636 -0.64 15.41 -11.02
N GLY A 637 0.13 16.35 -11.59
CA GLY A 637 0.11 17.73 -11.15
C GLY A 637 0.74 17.96 -9.77
N CYS A 638 1.67 17.11 -9.35
CA CYS A 638 2.30 17.17 -8.02
C CYS A 638 3.84 17.22 -8.08
N LEU A 639 4.41 17.69 -6.97
CA LEU A 639 5.85 17.66 -6.67
C LEU A 639 6.07 16.95 -5.32
N PRO A 640 7.22 16.30 -5.09
CA PRO A 640 8.40 16.25 -5.95
C PRO A 640 8.18 15.42 -7.23
N MET A 641 8.98 15.73 -8.26
CA MET A 641 9.09 14.97 -9.49
C MET A 641 10.57 14.65 -9.73
N LEU A 642 10.88 13.38 -10.02
CA LEU A 642 12.18 12.94 -10.48
C LEU A 642 12.10 12.68 -11.99
N GLU A 643 13.11 13.10 -12.75
CA GLU A 643 13.25 12.76 -14.17
C GLU A 643 14.48 11.87 -14.36
N VAL A 644 14.30 10.71 -14.98
CA VAL A 644 15.37 9.73 -15.30
C VAL A 644 15.27 9.39 -16.76
N ASP A 645 16.30 9.71 -17.55
CA ASP A 645 16.34 9.44 -18.99
C ASP A 645 15.07 9.90 -19.76
N GLY A 646 14.53 11.05 -19.36
CA GLY A 646 13.30 11.63 -19.93
C GLY A 646 11.98 11.05 -19.38
N VAL A 647 12.05 10.04 -18.51
CA VAL A 647 10.90 9.47 -17.80
C VAL A 647 10.65 10.26 -16.52
N LYS A 648 9.43 10.80 -16.38
CA LYS A 648 9.01 11.58 -15.20
C LYS A 648 8.28 10.71 -14.19
N LEU A 649 8.81 10.67 -12.98
CA LEU A 649 8.26 9.96 -11.82
C LEU A 649 7.81 10.98 -10.77
N ALA A 650 6.62 10.77 -10.18
CA ALA A 650 6.09 11.58 -9.09
C ALA A 650 5.75 10.69 -7.88
N GLN A 651 5.19 11.28 -6.82
CA GLN A 651 4.94 10.65 -5.50
C GLN A 651 6.23 10.40 -4.70
N THR A 652 6.35 11.04 -3.52
CA THR A 652 7.58 11.03 -2.70
C THR A 652 8.05 9.62 -2.36
N LEU A 653 7.15 8.73 -1.93
CA LEU A 653 7.52 7.36 -1.56
C LEU A 653 7.87 6.50 -2.79
N ALA A 654 7.25 6.74 -3.96
CA ALA A 654 7.62 6.02 -5.18
C ALA A 654 9.03 6.41 -5.65
N ILE A 655 9.34 7.72 -5.66
CA ILE A 655 10.68 8.24 -5.95
C ILE A 655 11.70 7.71 -4.94
N LEU A 656 11.38 7.76 -3.65
CA LEU A 656 12.30 7.34 -2.60
C LEU A 656 12.63 5.83 -2.70
N ARG A 657 11.61 4.98 -2.92
CA ARG A 657 11.80 3.54 -3.14
C ARG A 657 12.56 3.24 -4.42
N TYR A 658 12.35 4.03 -5.47
CA TYR A 658 13.11 3.90 -6.71
C TYR A 658 14.60 4.13 -6.46
N ILE A 659 14.96 5.28 -5.89
CA ILE A 659 16.37 5.63 -5.58
C ILE A 659 16.97 4.57 -4.66
N ALA A 660 16.25 4.17 -3.61
CA ALA A 660 16.71 3.18 -2.65
C ALA A 660 17.02 1.83 -3.31
N ARG A 661 16.21 1.37 -4.26
CA ARG A 661 16.45 0.10 -4.97
C ARG A 661 17.63 0.19 -5.92
N GLU A 662 17.77 1.30 -6.63
CA GLU A 662 18.93 1.56 -7.51
C GLU A 662 20.26 1.58 -6.75
N THR A 663 20.22 1.94 -5.47
CA THR A 663 21.43 2.17 -4.67
C THR A 663 21.65 1.16 -3.55
N GLY A 664 20.82 0.12 -3.45
CA GLY A 664 20.94 -0.92 -2.42
C GLY A 664 20.42 -0.56 -1.02
N TYR A 665 19.66 0.53 -0.86
CA TYR A 665 18.98 0.92 0.39
C TYR A 665 17.50 0.46 0.46
N GLY A 666 17.10 -0.45 -0.43
CA GLY A 666 15.75 -1.06 -0.42
C GLY A 666 15.53 -2.05 0.72
N GLY A 667 16.61 -2.58 1.31
CA GLY A 667 16.61 -3.71 2.23
C GLY A 667 17.35 -4.92 1.63
N PRO A 668 17.90 -5.82 2.45
CA PRO A 668 18.63 -7.00 1.99
C PRO A 668 17.73 -8.10 1.40
N ASP A 669 16.43 -8.08 1.69
CA ASP A 669 15.46 -9.08 1.24
C ASP A 669 14.05 -8.47 1.09
N ASN A 670 13.14 -9.20 0.47
CA ASN A 670 11.79 -8.73 0.18
C ASN A 670 10.94 -8.47 1.43
N LEU A 671 11.14 -9.25 2.50
CA LEU A 671 10.37 -9.20 3.74
C LEU A 671 10.78 -7.99 4.58
N SER A 672 12.09 -7.75 4.75
CA SER A 672 12.61 -6.53 5.39
C SER A 672 12.22 -5.27 4.63
N ALA A 673 12.23 -5.31 3.28
CA ALA A 673 11.71 -4.23 2.45
C ALA A 673 10.21 -3.99 2.69
N ALA A 674 9.40 -5.04 2.83
CA ALA A 674 7.96 -4.95 3.09
C ALA A 674 7.65 -4.37 4.49
N ILE A 675 8.44 -4.73 5.50
CA ILE A 675 8.35 -4.14 6.85
C ILE A 675 8.67 -2.65 6.79
N GLY A 676 9.72 -2.27 6.05
CA GLY A 676 10.07 -0.87 5.81
C GLY A 676 8.96 -0.10 5.10
N ASP A 677 8.40 -0.68 4.03
CA ASP A 677 7.28 -0.11 3.28
C ASP A 677 6.06 0.12 4.20
N ALA A 678 5.71 -0.85 5.04
CA ALA A 678 4.56 -0.76 5.94
C ALA A 678 4.73 0.34 7.00
N LEU A 679 5.94 0.51 7.54
CA LEU A 679 6.27 1.59 8.48
C LEU A 679 6.26 2.97 7.80
N ALA A 680 6.75 3.07 6.56
CA ALA A 680 6.71 4.30 5.79
C ALA A 680 5.26 4.70 5.44
N ASP A 681 4.43 3.74 5.03
CA ASP A 681 3.01 3.95 4.73
C ASP A 681 2.24 4.35 6.02
N GLN A 682 2.51 3.70 7.17
CA GLN A 682 1.93 4.11 8.45
C GLN A 682 2.32 5.54 8.86
N TYR A 683 3.56 5.95 8.58
CA TYR A 683 4.00 7.32 8.87
C TYR A 683 3.31 8.33 7.93
N ALA A 684 3.12 7.98 6.66
CA ALA A 684 2.36 8.80 5.72
C ALA A 684 0.90 8.97 6.16
N ASP A 685 0.26 7.91 6.69
CA ASP A 685 -1.08 7.98 7.28
C ASP A 685 -1.12 8.92 8.49
N PHE A 686 -0.11 8.83 9.37
CA PHE A 686 0.05 9.78 10.48
C PHE A 686 0.11 11.22 9.98
N VAL A 687 0.98 11.55 9.03
CA VAL A 687 1.11 12.91 8.48
C VAL A 687 -0.19 13.37 7.81
N THR A 688 -0.87 12.49 7.07
CA THR A 688 -2.15 12.79 6.42
C THR A 688 -3.23 13.13 7.44
N SER A 689 -3.27 12.42 8.57
CA SER A 689 -4.21 12.73 9.66
C SER A 689 -4.00 14.12 10.28
N LEU A 690 -2.81 14.70 10.11
CA LEU A 690 -2.46 16.03 10.57
C LEU A 690 -2.77 17.13 9.55
N GLN A 691 -3.26 16.81 8.35
CA GLN A 691 -3.32 17.77 7.23
C GLN A 691 -3.98 19.10 7.60
N ASN A 692 -5.09 19.10 8.34
CA ASN A 692 -5.75 20.34 8.78
C ASN A 692 -4.91 21.17 9.75
N TRP A 693 -4.18 20.52 10.66
CA TRP A 693 -3.23 21.19 11.54
C TRP A 693 -2.03 21.71 10.74
N LEU A 694 -1.47 20.88 9.85
CA LEU A 694 -0.31 21.23 9.02
C LEU A 694 -0.55 22.44 8.12
N VAL A 695 -1.73 22.54 7.48
CA VAL A 695 -2.04 23.71 6.65
C VAL A 695 -2.18 25.00 7.47
N VAL A 696 -2.53 24.88 8.76
CA VAL A 696 -2.63 26.02 9.68
C VAL A 696 -1.27 26.40 10.23
N THR A 697 -0.52 25.45 10.77
CA THR A 697 0.84 25.65 11.32
C THR A 697 1.81 26.13 10.24
N ALA A 698 1.66 25.66 8.99
CA ALA A 698 2.47 26.17 7.88
C ALA A 698 2.00 27.53 7.32
N GLY A 699 0.87 28.06 7.80
CA GLY A 699 0.36 29.39 7.43
C GLY A 699 -0.50 29.47 6.17
N TYR A 700 -0.92 28.34 5.59
CA TYR A 700 -1.78 28.30 4.39
C TYR A 700 -3.24 28.65 4.71
N VAL A 701 -3.71 28.27 5.89
CA VAL A 701 -5.08 28.48 6.34
C VAL A 701 -5.04 29.14 7.72
N GLN A 702 -5.83 30.18 7.93
CA GLN A 702 -6.03 30.73 9.26
C GLN A 702 -7.09 29.92 10.01
N ALA A 703 -6.70 29.27 11.10
CA ALA A 703 -7.60 28.64 12.05
C ALA A 703 -6.96 28.63 13.46
N ASP A 704 -7.68 28.14 14.46
CA ASP A 704 -7.15 27.96 15.82
C ASP A 704 -6.17 26.78 15.85
N GLU A 705 -4.88 27.10 15.74
CA GLU A 705 -3.79 26.12 15.76
C GLU A 705 -3.79 25.30 17.06
N ASP A 706 -4.03 25.93 18.22
CA ASP A 706 -3.98 25.25 19.51
C ASP A 706 -5.14 24.25 19.65
N ALA A 707 -6.33 24.63 19.19
CA ALA A 707 -7.47 23.71 19.14
C ALA A 707 -7.19 22.51 18.21
N LEU A 708 -6.61 22.73 17.03
CA LEU A 708 -6.23 21.66 16.10
C LEU A 708 -5.09 20.81 16.65
N TYR A 709 -4.16 21.41 17.39
CA TYR A 709 -3.09 20.68 18.07
C TYR A 709 -3.69 19.71 19.11
N GLN A 710 -4.62 20.18 19.94
CA GLN A 710 -5.25 19.35 20.97
C GLN A 710 -6.22 18.30 20.41
N SER A 711 -6.95 18.63 19.34
CA SER A 711 -7.97 17.74 18.76
C SER A 711 -7.46 16.78 17.70
N LEU A 712 -6.37 17.12 16.98
CA LEU A 712 -5.81 16.30 15.90
C LEU A 712 -4.39 15.86 16.20
N TYR A 713 -3.47 16.80 16.44
CA TYR A 713 -2.04 16.48 16.51
C TYR A 713 -1.68 15.61 17.72
N ALA A 714 -2.02 16.04 18.94
CA ALA A 714 -1.68 15.31 20.15
C ALA A 714 -2.31 13.90 20.19
N PRO A 715 -3.60 13.71 19.83
CA PRO A 715 -4.19 12.37 19.68
C PRO A 715 -3.52 11.52 18.60
N ALA A 716 -3.23 12.09 17.42
CA ALA A 716 -2.57 11.37 16.34
C ALA A 716 -1.15 10.94 16.72
N LYS A 717 -0.38 11.80 17.40
CA LYS A 717 0.95 11.48 17.94
C LYS A 717 0.85 10.36 18.97
N ALA A 718 -0.04 10.49 19.95
CA ALA A 718 -0.24 9.50 21.01
C ALA A 718 -0.67 8.13 20.47
N LYS A 719 -1.41 8.09 19.36
CA LYS A 719 -1.77 6.85 18.66
C LYS A 719 -0.60 6.24 17.90
N ASN A 720 0.13 7.03 17.11
CA ASN A 720 1.05 6.50 16.10
C ASN A 720 2.50 6.33 16.60
N PHE A 721 3.02 7.24 17.44
CA PHE A 721 4.41 7.17 17.92
C PHE A 721 4.74 5.87 18.66
N PRO A 722 3.83 5.27 19.48
CA PRO A 722 4.09 3.97 20.09
C PRO A 722 4.43 2.86 19.08
N PHE A 723 3.90 2.91 17.85
CA PHE A 723 4.20 1.91 16.83
C PHE A 723 5.65 2.00 16.34
N PHE A 724 6.13 3.22 16.07
CA PHE A 724 7.51 3.47 15.65
C PHE A 724 8.51 3.16 16.78
N GLU A 725 8.18 3.55 18.01
CA GLU A 725 8.98 3.20 19.20
C GLU A 725 9.06 1.68 19.40
N ALA A 726 7.94 0.96 19.21
CA ALA A 726 7.90 -0.50 19.31
C ALA A 726 8.72 -1.19 18.20
N ALA A 727 8.72 -0.66 16.97
CA ALA A 727 9.55 -1.15 15.88
C ALA A 727 11.04 -1.01 16.22
N LEU A 728 11.47 0.15 16.72
CA LEU A 728 12.85 0.37 17.16
C LEU A 728 13.22 -0.47 18.39
N LYS A 729 12.27 -0.77 19.28
CA LYS A 729 12.50 -1.67 20.42
C LYS A 729 12.81 -3.11 19.99
N LYS A 730 12.25 -3.56 18.87
CA LYS A 730 12.54 -4.87 18.27
C LYS A 730 13.83 -4.87 17.43
N SER A 731 14.34 -3.68 17.08
CA SER A 731 15.53 -3.51 16.27
C SER A 731 16.81 -3.67 17.11
N THR A 732 17.72 -4.54 16.67
CA THR A 732 19.06 -4.67 17.25
C THR A 732 20.04 -3.69 16.63
N THR A 733 19.73 -3.17 15.45
CA THR A 733 20.59 -2.22 14.72
C THR A 733 20.25 -0.77 15.02
N GLY A 734 19.05 -0.51 15.56
CA GLY A 734 18.52 0.84 15.75
C GLY A 734 17.99 1.48 14.46
N TRP A 735 17.81 0.69 13.39
CA TRP A 735 17.10 1.07 12.16
C TRP A 735 15.70 0.44 12.14
N TYR A 736 14.73 1.11 11.51
CA TYR A 736 13.31 0.73 11.59
C TYR A 736 13.01 -0.67 11.06
N ALA A 737 13.65 -1.07 9.96
CA ALA A 737 13.47 -2.39 9.35
C ALA A 737 14.33 -3.50 9.99
N ASN A 738 15.08 -3.19 11.07
CA ASN A 738 16.03 -4.10 11.72
C ASN A 738 17.08 -4.72 10.76
N THR A 739 17.49 -3.94 9.77
CA THR A 739 18.50 -4.31 8.78
C THR A 739 19.89 -3.84 9.24
N PRO A 740 21.00 -4.46 8.75
CA PRO A 740 22.36 -4.02 9.07
C PRO A 740 22.62 -2.55 8.72
N GLU A 741 22.13 -2.14 7.55
CA GLU A 741 22.20 -0.77 7.04
C GLU A 741 20.84 -0.07 7.13
N LEU A 742 20.83 1.26 7.06
CA LEU A 742 19.58 2.02 6.95
C LEU A 742 18.84 1.66 5.65
N THR A 743 17.53 1.91 5.64
CA THR A 743 16.70 1.73 4.45
C THR A 743 15.92 3.01 4.13
N HIS A 744 15.17 2.97 3.04
CA HIS A 744 14.29 4.07 2.63
C HIS A 744 13.34 4.57 3.75
N VAL A 745 12.86 3.69 4.64
CA VAL A 745 11.97 4.10 5.74
C VAL A 745 12.68 4.98 6.76
N ASP A 746 13.96 4.72 7.05
CA ASP A 746 14.75 5.54 7.97
C ASP A 746 14.91 6.96 7.44
N VAL A 747 15.16 7.09 6.13
CA VAL A 747 15.24 8.39 5.44
C VAL A 747 13.90 9.12 5.47
N PHE A 748 12.81 8.41 5.13
CA PHE A 748 11.48 9.02 5.07
C PHE A 748 11.03 9.56 6.43
N ILE A 749 11.14 8.74 7.48
CA ILE A 749 10.71 9.10 8.82
C ILE A 749 11.62 10.20 9.39
N ALA A 750 12.95 10.09 9.28
CA ALA A 750 13.85 11.09 9.83
C ALA A 750 13.69 12.46 9.16
N ALA A 751 13.60 12.50 7.83
CA ALA A 751 13.37 13.74 7.08
C ALA A 751 12.02 14.39 7.44
N SER A 752 10.98 13.58 7.61
CA SER A 752 9.65 14.08 7.96
C SER A 752 9.56 14.54 9.41
N LEU A 753 10.25 13.87 10.34
CA LEU A 753 10.38 14.33 11.73
C LEU A 753 11.15 15.64 11.80
N GLU A 754 12.23 15.80 11.04
CA GLU A 754 12.95 17.08 10.97
C GLU A 754 12.02 18.21 10.52
N TRP A 755 11.19 17.96 9.51
CA TRP A 755 10.20 18.91 9.03
C TRP A 755 9.17 19.26 10.11
N LEU A 756 8.63 18.26 10.83
CA LEU A 756 7.70 18.49 11.94
C LEU A 756 8.34 19.30 13.08
N ILE A 757 9.60 19.01 13.46
CA ILE A 757 10.33 19.76 14.49
C ILE A 757 10.43 21.24 14.14
N ARG A 758 10.63 21.54 12.85
CA ARG A 758 10.79 22.92 12.37
C ARG A 758 9.47 23.67 12.23
N LEU A 759 8.37 22.95 11.99
CA LEU A 759 7.04 23.54 11.85
C LEU A 759 6.33 23.72 13.20
N ASP A 760 6.43 22.72 14.07
CA ASP A 760 5.77 22.71 15.37
C ASP A 760 6.45 23.67 16.33
N LYS A 761 5.72 24.63 16.89
CA LYS A 761 6.22 25.51 17.97
C LYS A 761 6.64 24.74 19.23
N ASN A 762 6.16 23.49 19.38
CA ASN A 762 6.56 22.55 20.42
C ASN A 762 7.53 21.47 19.90
N GLY A 763 8.20 21.70 18.76
CA GLY A 763 9.07 20.73 18.11
C GLY A 763 10.25 20.26 18.97
N ASP A 764 10.69 21.07 19.94
CA ASP A 764 11.69 20.71 20.94
C ASP A 764 11.23 19.55 21.85
N LYS A 765 9.92 19.32 21.95
CA LYS A 765 9.28 18.27 22.74
C LYS A 765 8.75 17.11 21.88
N LEU A 766 9.11 17.05 20.59
CA LEU A 766 8.58 16.03 19.69
C LEU A 766 8.83 14.60 20.22
N PHE A 767 9.99 14.37 20.83
CA PHE A 767 10.39 13.04 21.31
C PHE A 767 10.08 12.77 22.79
N GLU A 768 9.38 13.66 23.51
CA GLU A 768 8.99 13.39 24.89
C GLU A 768 8.17 12.08 24.98
N GLY A 769 8.69 11.10 25.72
CA GLY A 769 8.10 9.76 25.87
C GLY A 769 8.54 8.71 24.83
N TYR A 770 9.37 9.07 23.85
CA TYR A 770 9.78 8.21 22.73
C TYR A 770 11.31 8.23 22.52
N PRO A 771 12.10 7.75 23.50
CA PRO A 771 13.56 7.85 23.49
C PRO A 771 14.24 7.07 22.36
N LEU A 772 13.66 5.97 21.87
CA LEU A 772 14.25 5.21 20.76
C LEU A 772 14.08 5.96 19.45
N MET A 773 12.94 6.60 19.22
CA MET A 773 12.75 7.52 18.08
C MET A 773 13.75 8.69 18.14
N GLU A 774 14.00 9.26 19.32
CA GLU A 774 15.02 10.31 19.49
C GLU A 774 16.43 9.79 19.14
N ALA A 775 16.76 8.58 19.60
CA ALA A 775 18.04 7.93 19.32
C ALA A 775 18.21 7.62 17.83
N HIS A 776 17.16 7.13 17.16
CA HIS A 776 17.13 6.94 15.70
C HIS A 776 17.37 8.26 14.96
N TYR A 777 16.61 9.31 15.32
CA TYR A 777 16.75 10.62 14.70
C TYR A 777 18.18 11.16 14.82
N LYS A 778 18.76 11.11 16.03
CA LYS A 778 20.15 11.52 16.26
C LYS A 778 21.15 10.68 15.48
N LYS A 779 20.95 9.36 15.44
CA LYS A 779 21.80 8.43 14.68
C LYS A 779 21.77 8.74 13.19
N PHE A 780 20.58 8.99 12.62
CA PHE A 780 20.41 9.33 11.22
C PHE A 780 21.10 10.65 10.85
N PHE A 781 20.87 11.70 11.64
CA PHE A 781 21.45 13.01 11.36
C PHE A 781 22.95 13.12 11.67
N ALA A 782 23.53 12.14 12.39
CA ALA A 782 24.97 12.00 12.58
C ALA A 782 25.68 11.25 11.43
N LEU A 783 24.95 10.78 10.41
CA LEU A 783 25.57 10.17 9.23
C LEU A 783 26.37 11.24 8.47
N PRO A 784 27.66 11.01 8.13
CA PRO A 784 28.50 12.03 7.50
C PRO A 784 27.92 12.61 6.21
N ALA A 785 27.23 11.78 5.41
CA ALA A 785 26.55 12.21 4.19
C ALA A 785 25.39 13.18 4.48
N ILE A 786 24.64 12.94 5.57
CA ILE A 786 23.53 13.78 5.99
C ILE A 786 24.02 15.05 6.67
N GLU A 787 25.03 14.97 7.55
CA GLU A 787 25.65 16.17 8.15
C GLU A 787 26.14 17.12 7.06
N LYS A 788 26.83 16.57 6.05
CA LYS A 788 27.27 17.33 4.88
C LYS A 788 26.09 17.93 4.10
N HIS A 789 25.09 17.13 3.76
CA HIS A 789 23.89 17.61 3.05
C HIS A 789 23.16 18.71 3.82
N VAL A 790 22.99 18.57 5.13
CA VAL A 790 22.32 19.56 5.98
C VAL A 790 23.13 20.86 6.08
N ALA A 791 24.45 20.78 6.09
CA ALA A 791 25.33 21.95 6.12
C ALA A 791 25.40 22.68 4.75
N GLU A 792 25.35 21.94 3.65
CA GLU A 792 25.48 22.46 2.29
C GLU A 792 24.14 22.83 1.65
N ARG A 793 23.02 22.24 2.10
CA ARG A 793 21.72 22.51 1.49
C ARG A 793 21.39 24.00 1.65
N PRO A 794 20.82 24.64 0.62
CA PRO A 794 20.36 26.01 0.72
C PRO A 794 19.50 26.17 1.97
N ALA A 795 19.75 27.24 2.73
CA ALA A 795 18.88 27.62 3.84
C ALA A 795 17.44 27.52 3.34
N ALA A 796 16.66 26.66 3.97
CA ALA A 796 15.24 26.67 3.74
C ALA A 796 14.80 28.09 4.08
N ARG A 797 14.33 28.80 3.05
CA ARG A 797 13.52 29.97 3.28
C ARG A 797 12.27 29.37 3.94
N TYR A 798 12.24 29.48 5.27
CA TYR A 798 11.10 29.18 6.12
C TYR A 798 10.33 30.48 6.20
#